data_AF-A0A7K4N2L1-F1
#
_entry.id   AF-A0A7K4N2L1-F1
#
_cell.length_a   1.000
_cell.length_b   1.000
_cell.length_c   1.000
_cell.angle_alpha   90.00
_cell.angle_beta   90.00
_cell.angle_gamma   90.00
#
_symmetry.space_group_name_H-M   'P 1'
#
loop_
_entity.id
_entity.type
_entity.pdbx_description
1 polymer ?
#
loop_
_entity_poly.entity_id
_entity_poly.type
_entity_poly.pdbx_seq_one_letter_code
_entity_poly.pdbx_strand_id
1 'polypeptide(L)'
;MITSVKLHNFLSHKDTELSFDNGVTVFIGENGAGKSSIIEAITFALFGKTTRGAIEDVIRDGETQAVTQIYFEVNGKKYQAIKKIHGSTSPQELLDDNSLPIAKGKEKVSEEIKKIIGLDYDTLGIASIVPQGQLTEIIQSDNGIKLRSLIDKVIGTGKYSAAEKGLGEGITAFREYLTEKYNNTDEDVENVQMEINHAEKIIANSKPQKEKLEEMVESFKEKIKKLQEKKEELSVNYEKIIHLKDKEDNAWKSIKQEISSLVTDNEEHSKIIQRCEESFGVIKAKSKIEDLLNSKNSKKKDIDQKISECDGKLVKYNDRKNIASNIEFSDGECPICHTKDVTVDPEYQIEHIKQELKKIESEKTSLAKESSNVQEQIDEINNKIKDVEYAENTIKNSPIKNSKHLEDWKNDLKLNQNRNNVLEKIIESSDLSPKLVEFMPNLSQTFLDIEKLQKEIKDFKHEEYDKVERELQTVNSENQEILMRIGQVAEKINSADVSIKKNIPILEEIKLAKKYVENLEKIRTSIFSTKSETIIGARNFAVESISRNASQYLEQLKTEIKHLELFQDGTSIKIQCNTNNGQRPVKNLSGGEQVCVALAVRLGMSDLMIKSSLKIMVLDEPTAYLDKTHCEYFVDAIQQLTNFMNEKQNFQFIIITHDEDIWESAKVGTIYRFTATSDGTEVSRL
;
A
#
# COMPACT_ATOMS: atom_id res chain seq x y z
N MET A 1 -3.20 7.87 -69.45
CA MET A 1 -3.04 8.33 -70.85
C MET A 1 -2.98 9.84 -70.84
N ILE A 2 -2.15 10.45 -71.67
CA ILE A 2 -2.14 11.91 -71.84
C ILE A 2 -3.14 12.24 -72.95
N THR A 3 -4.00 13.23 -72.74
CA THR A 3 -5.05 13.60 -73.69
C THR A 3 -4.69 14.88 -74.44
N SER A 4 -4.09 15.86 -73.76
CA SER A 4 -3.62 17.07 -74.41
C SER A 4 -2.53 17.80 -73.61
N VAL A 5 -1.71 18.56 -74.32
CA VAL A 5 -0.64 19.40 -73.77
C VAL A 5 -0.78 20.81 -74.34
N LYS A 6 -0.74 21.80 -73.45
CA LYS A 6 -0.72 23.22 -73.80
C LYS A 6 0.53 23.87 -73.24
N LEU A 7 1.18 24.68 -74.06
CA LEU A 7 2.45 25.32 -73.80
C LEU A 7 2.36 26.79 -74.16
N HIS A 8 2.78 27.65 -73.24
CA HIS A 8 2.90 29.08 -73.49
C HIS A 8 4.29 29.55 -73.06
N ASN A 9 5.04 30.17 -73.98
CA ASN A 9 6.39 30.68 -73.78
C ASN A 9 7.35 29.67 -73.12
N PHE A 10 7.29 28.41 -73.53
CA PHE A 10 8.08 27.31 -72.98
C PHE A 10 9.11 26.83 -74.00
N LEU A 11 10.40 26.97 -73.69
CA LEU A 11 11.51 26.67 -74.61
C LEU A 11 11.29 27.33 -75.98
N SER A 12 11.31 26.58 -77.07
CA SER A 12 11.07 27.12 -78.43
C SER A 12 9.58 27.39 -78.73
N HIS A 13 8.64 27.00 -77.87
CA HIS A 13 7.21 27.12 -78.11
C HIS A 13 6.63 28.44 -77.59
N LYS A 14 6.08 29.26 -78.49
CA LYS A 14 5.36 30.50 -78.13
C LYS A 14 3.98 30.20 -77.57
N ASP A 15 3.21 29.46 -78.36
CA ASP A 15 1.87 29.00 -78.03
C ASP A 15 1.65 27.70 -78.80
N THR A 16 1.55 26.59 -78.10
CA THR A 16 1.42 25.27 -78.73
C THR A 16 0.41 24.43 -77.98
N GLU A 17 -0.57 23.91 -78.71
CA GLU A 17 -1.57 22.98 -78.21
C GLU A 17 -1.53 21.70 -79.03
N LEU A 18 -1.34 20.57 -78.36
CA LEU A 18 -1.32 19.24 -78.98
C LEU A 18 -2.36 18.35 -78.30
N SER A 19 -3.10 17.62 -79.11
CA SER A 19 -4.00 16.56 -78.66
C SER A 19 -3.38 15.21 -78.96
N PHE A 20 -3.52 14.27 -78.03
CA PHE A 20 -2.99 12.94 -78.18
C PHE A 20 -4.14 11.95 -78.30
N ASP A 21 -4.05 11.13 -79.33
CA ASP A 21 -4.97 10.03 -79.54
C ASP A 21 -4.46 8.74 -78.89
N ASN A 22 -5.31 7.72 -78.87
CA ASN A 22 -4.91 6.37 -78.48
C ASN A 22 -3.99 5.76 -79.55
N GLY A 23 -3.09 4.85 -79.14
CA GLY A 23 -2.15 4.21 -80.05
C GLY A 23 -0.86 5.00 -80.20
N VAL A 24 -0.31 5.08 -81.43
CA VAL A 24 1.00 5.68 -81.70
C VAL A 24 0.85 7.11 -82.22
N THR A 25 1.45 8.04 -81.49
CA THR A 25 1.70 9.41 -81.92
C THR A 25 3.18 9.56 -82.26
N VAL A 26 3.50 10.09 -83.44
CA VAL A 26 4.90 10.30 -83.88
C VAL A 26 5.17 11.79 -84.04
N PHE A 27 6.26 12.28 -83.47
CA PHE A 27 6.76 13.64 -83.65
C PHE A 27 7.95 13.59 -84.60
N ILE A 28 7.80 14.21 -85.77
CA ILE A 28 8.82 14.30 -86.81
C ILE A 28 9.30 15.75 -86.99
N GLY A 29 10.52 15.94 -87.48
CA GLY A 29 11.10 17.26 -87.74
C GLY A 29 12.61 17.28 -87.55
N GLU A 30 13.28 18.38 -87.90
CA GLU A 30 14.73 18.50 -87.74
C GLU A 30 15.18 18.54 -86.26
N ASN A 31 16.48 18.35 -86.03
CA ASN A 31 17.07 18.53 -84.71
C ASN A 31 16.97 20.00 -84.28
N GLY A 32 16.51 20.23 -83.04
CA GLY A 32 16.28 21.59 -82.54
C GLY A 32 14.91 22.19 -82.88
N ALA A 33 14.04 21.47 -83.61
CA ALA A 33 12.69 21.95 -83.93
C ALA A 33 11.71 22.01 -82.74
N GLY A 34 12.11 21.59 -81.54
CA GLY A 34 11.28 21.64 -80.33
C GLY A 34 10.53 20.36 -79.97
N LYS A 35 10.77 19.24 -80.67
CA LYS A 35 10.06 17.97 -80.43
C LYS A 35 10.16 17.48 -78.97
N SER A 36 11.39 17.37 -78.44
CA SER A 36 11.64 16.91 -77.06
C SER A 36 11.12 17.91 -76.01
N SER A 37 10.88 19.17 -76.38
CA SER A 37 10.31 20.18 -75.47
C SER A 37 8.88 19.83 -75.05
N ILE A 38 8.12 19.09 -75.87
CA ILE A 38 6.79 18.58 -75.48
C ILE A 38 6.88 17.58 -74.34
N ILE A 39 7.87 16.68 -74.37
CA ILE A 39 8.07 15.66 -73.34
C ILE A 39 8.57 16.28 -72.05
N GLU A 40 9.50 17.23 -72.19
CA GLU A 40 9.99 18.05 -71.10
C GLU A 40 8.83 18.82 -70.43
N ALA A 41 7.87 19.33 -71.20
CA ALA A 41 6.70 19.99 -70.65
C ALA A 41 5.77 19.07 -69.87
N ILE A 42 5.59 17.82 -70.35
CA ILE A 42 4.80 16.79 -69.67
C ILE A 42 5.41 16.49 -68.31
N THR A 43 6.71 16.17 -68.26
CA THR A 43 7.40 15.85 -67.01
C THR A 43 7.48 17.06 -66.09
N PHE A 44 7.67 18.26 -66.64
CA PHE A 44 7.73 19.50 -65.89
C PHE A 44 6.38 19.87 -65.24
N ALA A 45 5.26 19.71 -65.94
CA ALA A 45 3.95 19.98 -65.36
C ALA A 45 3.59 18.97 -64.25
N LEU A 46 3.91 17.69 -64.47
CA LEU A 46 3.59 16.62 -63.53
C LEU A 46 4.49 16.67 -62.28
N PHE A 47 5.80 16.89 -62.42
CA PHE A 47 6.73 16.73 -61.30
C PHE A 47 7.50 18.00 -60.94
N GLY A 48 7.36 19.08 -61.70
CA GLY A 48 8.09 20.33 -61.47
C GLY A 48 9.61 20.18 -61.56
N LYS A 49 10.09 19.18 -62.31
CA LYS A 49 11.51 18.90 -62.56
C LYS A 49 11.80 19.08 -64.05
N THR A 50 12.99 19.56 -64.35
CA THR A 50 13.49 19.71 -65.73
C THR A 50 14.87 19.10 -65.89
N THR A 51 15.19 18.61 -67.08
CA THR A 51 16.51 18.15 -67.51
C THR A 51 17.43 19.29 -67.97
N ARG A 52 16.90 20.51 -68.17
CA ARG A 52 17.60 21.66 -68.76
C ARG A 52 18.42 22.51 -67.78
N GLY A 53 18.48 22.13 -66.50
CA GLY A 53 19.24 22.87 -65.49
C GLY A 53 18.32 23.58 -64.49
N ALA A 54 18.41 24.92 -64.44
CA ALA A 54 17.55 25.72 -63.57
C ALA A 54 16.11 25.75 -64.12
N ILE A 55 15.13 26.01 -63.24
CA ILE A 55 13.72 26.01 -63.65
C ILE A 55 13.45 27.19 -64.59
N GLU A 56 14.17 28.29 -64.43
CA GLU A 56 14.08 29.50 -65.25
C GLU A 56 14.56 29.26 -66.69
N ASP A 57 15.44 28.27 -66.91
CA ASP A 57 16.01 27.94 -68.23
C ASP A 57 14.98 27.34 -69.19
N VAL A 58 13.78 27.01 -68.71
CA VAL A 58 12.67 26.52 -69.56
C VAL A 58 11.81 27.66 -70.10
N ILE A 59 12.01 28.90 -69.63
CA ILE A 59 11.32 30.08 -70.16
C ILE A 59 11.90 30.39 -71.54
N ARG A 60 11.03 30.66 -72.51
CA ARG A 60 11.45 31.07 -73.86
C ARG A 60 12.28 32.36 -73.81
N ASP A 61 13.36 32.41 -74.60
CA ASP A 61 14.23 33.58 -74.69
C ASP A 61 13.45 34.87 -74.99
N GLY A 62 13.70 35.91 -74.19
CA GLY A 62 13.01 37.21 -74.30
C GLY A 62 11.70 37.31 -73.52
N GLU A 63 11.20 36.21 -72.96
CA GLU A 63 9.97 36.16 -72.16
C GLU A 63 10.26 36.14 -70.65
N THR A 64 9.25 36.49 -69.83
CA THR A 64 9.37 36.54 -68.36
C THR A 64 8.54 35.47 -67.64
N GLN A 65 7.76 34.71 -68.40
CA GLN A 65 6.87 33.69 -67.88
C GLN A 65 6.73 32.52 -68.84
N ALA A 66 6.50 31.34 -68.28
CA ALA A 66 6.16 30.13 -69.02
C ALA A 66 5.03 29.38 -68.33
N VAL A 67 4.16 28.74 -69.13
CA VAL A 67 3.06 27.90 -68.61
C VAL A 67 3.06 26.57 -69.35
N THR A 68 3.05 25.48 -68.57
CA THR A 68 2.80 24.13 -69.08
C THR A 68 1.53 23.57 -68.45
N GLN A 69 0.68 22.99 -69.27
CA GLN A 69 -0.61 22.48 -68.86
C GLN A 69 -0.89 21.15 -69.54
N ILE A 70 -1.08 20.11 -68.74
CA ILE A 70 -1.25 18.73 -69.21
C ILE A 70 -2.58 18.21 -68.73
N TYR A 71 -3.33 17.63 -69.65
CA TYR A 71 -4.54 16.88 -69.35
C TYR A 71 -4.24 15.40 -69.51
N PHE A 72 -4.62 14.62 -68.51
CA PHE A 72 -4.34 13.19 -68.49
C PHE A 72 -5.43 12.42 -67.76
N GLU A 73 -5.58 11.15 -68.11
CA GLU A 73 -6.57 10.24 -67.55
C GLU A 73 -5.88 9.04 -66.88
N VAL A 74 -6.32 8.71 -65.67
CA VAL A 74 -5.88 7.52 -64.93
C VAL A 74 -7.11 6.80 -64.38
N ASN A 75 -7.25 5.51 -64.68
CA ASN A 75 -8.37 4.66 -64.24
C ASN A 75 -9.76 5.27 -64.52
N GLY A 76 -9.95 5.94 -65.67
CA GLY A 76 -11.23 6.53 -66.07
C GLY A 76 -11.53 7.92 -65.49
N LYS A 77 -10.63 8.48 -64.66
CA LYS A 77 -10.76 9.84 -64.12
C LYS A 77 -9.79 10.77 -64.83
N LYS A 78 -10.22 11.98 -65.19
CA LYS A 78 -9.34 12.97 -65.83
C LYS A 78 -8.84 13.97 -64.80
N TYR A 79 -7.65 14.47 -65.10
CA TYR A 79 -6.86 15.33 -64.26
C TYR A 79 -6.19 16.38 -65.12
N GLN A 80 -5.89 17.51 -64.48
CA GLN A 80 -5.17 18.60 -65.12
C GLN A 80 -4.01 19.03 -64.23
N ALA A 81 -2.78 18.92 -64.73
CA ALA A 81 -1.59 19.43 -64.07
C ALA A 81 -1.18 20.76 -64.73
N ILE A 82 -0.99 21.80 -63.93
CA ILE A 82 -0.58 23.13 -64.39
C ILE A 82 0.69 23.52 -63.65
N LYS A 83 1.71 23.94 -64.39
CA LYS A 83 2.91 24.54 -63.85
C LYS A 83 3.14 25.88 -64.52
N LYS A 84 3.32 26.91 -63.70
CA LYS A 84 3.62 28.27 -64.14
C LYS A 84 4.98 28.66 -63.59
N ILE A 85 5.72 29.45 -64.35
CA ILE A 85 6.93 30.13 -63.90
C ILE A 85 6.76 31.60 -64.23
N HIS A 86 7.05 32.47 -63.26
CA HIS A 86 7.14 33.91 -63.47
C HIS A 86 8.22 34.47 -62.55
N GLY A 87 9.37 34.85 -63.13
CA GLY A 87 10.57 35.19 -62.37
C GLY A 87 10.96 34.08 -61.38
N SER A 88 11.08 34.41 -60.09
CA SER A 88 11.41 33.47 -59.02
C SER A 88 10.23 32.64 -58.50
N THR A 89 9.01 32.89 -58.97
CA THR A 89 7.81 32.16 -58.54
C THR A 89 7.50 31.01 -59.49
N SER A 90 7.23 29.83 -58.94
CA SER A 90 6.87 28.66 -59.76
C SER A 90 5.61 27.91 -59.26
N PRO A 91 4.41 28.53 -59.30
CA PRO A 91 3.16 27.90 -58.90
C PRO A 91 2.92 26.56 -59.61
N GLN A 92 2.43 25.57 -58.88
CA GLN A 92 2.06 24.26 -59.42
C GLN A 92 0.72 23.84 -58.82
N GLU A 93 -0.19 23.38 -59.67
CA GLU A 93 -1.54 22.97 -59.28
C GLU A 93 -1.92 21.65 -59.98
N LEU A 94 -2.66 20.82 -59.25
CA LEU A 94 -3.31 19.62 -59.79
C LEU A 94 -4.81 19.76 -59.58
N LEU A 95 -5.59 19.63 -60.65
CA LEU A 95 -7.04 19.75 -60.65
C LEU A 95 -7.71 18.41 -61.04
N ASP A 96 -8.94 18.23 -60.60
CA ASP A 96 -9.80 17.10 -60.97
C ASP A 96 -10.61 17.37 -62.27
N ASP A 97 -11.47 16.41 -62.63
CA ASP A 97 -12.40 16.49 -63.77
C ASP A 97 -13.28 17.75 -63.78
N ASN A 98 -13.58 18.32 -62.62
CA ASN A 98 -14.42 19.52 -62.45
C ASN A 98 -13.58 20.81 -62.33
N SER A 99 -12.28 20.74 -62.63
CA SER A 99 -11.33 21.85 -62.46
C SER A 99 -11.18 22.33 -61.00
N LEU A 100 -11.50 21.49 -60.02
CA LEU A 100 -11.30 21.79 -58.60
C LEU A 100 -9.88 21.39 -58.15
N PRO A 101 -9.20 22.20 -57.33
CA PRO A 101 -7.84 21.91 -56.91
C PRO A 101 -7.77 20.74 -55.93
N ILE A 102 -7.10 19.67 -56.35
CA ILE A 102 -6.74 18.52 -55.51
C ILE A 102 -5.52 18.87 -54.65
N ALA A 103 -4.51 19.51 -55.26
CA ALA A 103 -3.29 19.90 -54.60
C ALA A 103 -2.71 21.19 -55.19
N LYS A 104 -2.03 21.97 -54.33
CA LYS A 104 -1.29 23.18 -54.71
C LYS A 104 0.10 23.18 -54.07
N GLY A 105 1.08 23.63 -54.82
CA GLY A 105 2.49 23.67 -54.42
C GLY A 105 3.26 22.40 -54.79
N LYS A 106 4.56 22.57 -55.06
CA LYS A 106 5.44 21.55 -55.64
C LYS A 106 5.39 20.20 -54.92
N GLU A 107 5.54 20.20 -53.60
CA GLU A 107 5.61 18.97 -52.80
C GLU A 107 4.27 18.23 -52.78
N LYS A 108 3.19 18.92 -52.41
CA LYS A 108 1.84 18.33 -52.35
C LYS A 108 1.37 17.80 -53.70
N VAL A 109 1.62 18.54 -54.78
CA VAL A 109 1.26 18.10 -56.14
C VAL A 109 2.07 16.86 -56.53
N SER A 110 3.37 16.83 -56.24
CA SER A 110 4.22 15.67 -56.54
C SER A 110 3.79 14.41 -55.76
N GLU A 111 3.42 14.55 -54.49
CA GLU A 111 2.90 13.44 -53.67
C GLU A 111 1.57 12.92 -54.21
N GLU A 112 0.66 13.80 -54.57
CA GLU A 112 -0.66 13.40 -55.07
C GLU A 112 -0.57 12.76 -56.45
N ILE A 113 0.27 13.29 -57.34
CA ILE A 113 0.57 12.66 -58.63
C ILE A 113 1.20 11.28 -58.43
N LYS A 114 2.11 11.12 -57.45
CA LYS A 114 2.67 9.80 -57.11
C LYS A 114 1.59 8.82 -56.64
N LYS A 115 0.57 9.26 -55.90
CA LYS A 115 -0.56 8.41 -55.50
C LYS A 115 -1.46 8.04 -56.68
N ILE A 116 -1.76 8.99 -57.56
CA ILE A 116 -2.65 8.80 -58.71
C ILE A 116 -1.99 7.90 -59.75
N ILE A 117 -0.75 8.22 -60.17
CA ILE A 117 -0.02 7.49 -61.22
C ILE A 117 0.63 6.22 -60.66
N GLY A 118 1.03 6.21 -59.39
CA GLY A 118 1.73 5.09 -58.73
C GLY A 118 3.25 5.12 -58.93
N LEU A 119 3.79 6.09 -59.68
CA LEU A 119 5.22 6.23 -59.99
C LEU A 119 5.72 7.62 -59.61
N ASP A 120 6.99 7.71 -59.22
CA ASP A 120 7.72 8.96 -59.05
C ASP A 120 8.46 9.34 -60.34
N TYR A 121 9.00 10.56 -60.38
CA TYR A 121 9.72 11.09 -61.56
C TYR A 121 10.84 10.16 -62.06
N ASP A 122 11.70 9.70 -61.15
CA ASP A 122 12.88 8.89 -61.52
C ASP A 122 12.46 7.52 -62.08
N THR A 123 11.37 6.96 -61.53
CA THR A 123 10.78 5.70 -62.00
C THR A 123 10.08 5.87 -63.34
N LEU A 124 9.38 7.00 -63.54
CA LEU A 124 8.72 7.31 -64.82
C LEU A 124 9.75 7.47 -65.95
N GLY A 125 10.90 8.09 -65.66
CA GLY A 125 12.01 8.28 -66.60
C GLY A 125 12.66 6.98 -67.10
N ILE A 126 12.52 5.89 -66.34
CA ILE A 126 13.09 4.59 -66.73
C ILE A 126 12.05 3.68 -67.39
N ALA A 127 10.83 3.66 -66.83
CA ALA A 127 9.75 2.77 -67.32
C ALA A 127 9.04 3.28 -68.56
N SER A 128 8.78 4.58 -68.65
CA SER A 128 7.76 5.12 -69.56
C SER A 128 8.31 6.22 -70.45
N ILE A 129 8.91 7.26 -69.88
CA ILE A 129 9.39 8.42 -70.62
C ILE A 129 10.90 8.32 -70.74
N VAL A 130 11.40 7.97 -71.92
CA VAL A 130 12.83 7.77 -72.16
C VAL A 130 13.39 8.97 -72.94
N PRO A 131 14.17 9.84 -72.29
CA PRO A 131 14.85 10.95 -72.96
C PRO A 131 15.90 10.47 -73.97
N GLN A 132 16.29 11.39 -74.86
CA GLN A 132 17.32 11.14 -75.85
C GLN A 132 18.61 10.61 -75.18
N GLY A 133 19.18 9.53 -75.74
CA GLY A 133 20.42 8.92 -75.26
C GLY A 133 20.28 8.06 -73.99
N GLN A 134 19.12 8.04 -73.33
CA GLN A 134 18.88 7.23 -72.12
C GLN A 134 18.24 5.87 -72.41
N LEU A 135 18.10 5.52 -73.69
CA LEU A 135 17.48 4.26 -74.09
C LEU A 135 18.21 3.06 -73.49
N THR A 136 19.53 3.01 -73.43
CA THR A 136 20.24 1.86 -72.88
C THR A 136 20.29 1.81 -71.35
N GLU A 137 19.78 2.81 -70.62
CA GLU A 137 19.88 2.84 -69.15
C GLU A 137 19.20 1.63 -68.48
N ILE A 138 18.06 1.15 -69.01
CA ILE A 138 17.32 0.03 -68.41
C ILE A 138 18.10 -1.30 -68.40
N ILE A 139 19.10 -1.43 -69.28
CA ILE A 139 19.91 -2.65 -69.44
C ILE A 139 21.32 -2.53 -68.82
N GLN A 140 21.67 -1.36 -68.28
CA GLN A 140 22.93 -1.15 -67.59
C GLN A 140 22.93 -1.88 -66.24
N SER A 141 24.07 -2.50 -65.89
CA SER A 141 24.21 -3.32 -64.68
C SER A 141 23.83 -2.59 -63.39
N ASP A 142 24.14 -1.30 -63.32
CA ASP A 142 23.97 -0.49 -62.11
C ASP A 142 22.50 -0.11 -61.89
N ASN A 143 21.66 -0.28 -62.91
CA ASN A 143 20.23 -0.03 -62.87
C ASN A 143 19.41 -1.29 -62.54
N GLY A 144 20.03 -2.44 -62.25
CA GLY A 144 19.32 -3.68 -61.90
C GLY A 144 18.40 -3.54 -60.68
N ILE A 145 18.75 -2.70 -59.70
CA ILE A 145 17.89 -2.36 -58.55
C ILE A 145 16.68 -1.53 -59.00
N LYS A 146 16.91 -0.55 -59.89
CA LYS A 146 15.84 0.28 -60.44
C LYS A 146 14.87 -0.57 -61.27
N LEU A 147 15.39 -1.46 -62.13
CA LEU A 147 14.59 -2.40 -62.90
C LEU A 147 13.72 -3.30 -62.00
N ARG A 148 14.28 -3.82 -60.91
CA ARG A 148 13.51 -4.56 -59.91
C ARG A 148 12.38 -3.72 -59.31
N SER A 149 12.69 -2.49 -58.90
CA SER A 149 11.71 -1.55 -58.37
C SER A 149 10.57 -1.26 -59.36
N LEU A 150 10.88 -1.13 -60.66
CA LEU A 150 9.87 -0.97 -61.71
C LEU A 150 8.96 -2.18 -61.78
N ILE A 151 9.52 -3.39 -61.83
CA ILE A 151 8.75 -4.64 -61.88
C ILE A 151 7.86 -4.77 -60.63
N ASP A 152 8.40 -4.50 -59.45
CA ASP A 152 7.65 -4.52 -58.19
C ASP A 152 6.47 -3.53 -58.21
N LYS A 153 6.65 -2.34 -58.82
CA LYS A 153 5.59 -1.34 -59.00
C LYS A 153 4.54 -1.77 -60.04
N VAL A 154 4.95 -2.36 -61.17
CA VAL A 154 4.06 -2.85 -62.22
C VAL A 154 3.18 -4.01 -61.73
N ILE A 155 3.74 -4.92 -60.92
CA ILE A 155 2.98 -6.01 -60.28
C ILE A 155 2.06 -5.46 -59.16
N GLY A 156 2.36 -4.27 -58.64
CA GLY A 156 1.56 -3.63 -57.59
C GLY A 156 1.90 -4.13 -56.18
N THR A 157 3.14 -4.56 -55.92
CA THR A 157 3.61 -5.03 -54.61
C THR A 157 3.41 -3.98 -53.49
N GLY A 158 3.36 -2.69 -53.84
CA GLY A 158 3.03 -1.61 -52.90
C GLY A 158 1.65 -1.77 -52.24
N LYS A 159 0.65 -2.32 -52.94
CA LYS A 159 -0.67 -2.59 -52.36
C LYS A 159 -0.61 -3.68 -51.29
N TYR A 160 0.23 -4.69 -51.52
CA TYR A 160 0.45 -5.77 -50.55
C TYR A 160 1.17 -5.25 -49.31
N SER A 161 2.23 -4.44 -49.49
CA SER A 161 2.93 -3.82 -48.36
C SER A 161 2.02 -2.90 -47.53
N ALA A 162 1.12 -2.15 -48.18
CA ALA A 162 0.12 -1.35 -47.48
C ALA A 162 -0.88 -2.21 -46.69
N ALA A 163 -1.32 -3.34 -47.25
CA ALA A 163 -2.19 -4.30 -46.56
C ALA A 163 -1.47 -5.00 -45.39
N GLU A 164 -0.20 -5.38 -45.54
CA GLU A 164 0.65 -5.93 -44.48
C GLU A 164 0.72 -4.97 -43.28
N LYS A 165 1.00 -3.68 -43.57
CA LYS A 165 1.03 -2.63 -42.55
C LYS A 165 -0.33 -2.44 -41.89
N GLY A 166 -1.40 -2.29 -42.66
CA GLY A 166 -2.75 -2.08 -42.13
C GLY A 166 -3.26 -3.25 -41.28
N LEU A 167 -2.95 -4.50 -41.66
CA LEU A 167 -3.24 -5.67 -40.84
C LEU A 167 -2.44 -5.66 -39.53
N GLY A 168 -1.17 -5.26 -39.58
CA GLY A 168 -0.35 -5.09 -38.37
C GLY A 168 -0.93 -4.07 -37.40
N GLU A 169 -1.28 -2.88 -37.90
CA GLU A 169 -1.94 -1.83 -37.10
C GLU A 169 -3.28 -2.31 -36.52
N GLY A 170 -4.08 -3.03 -37.31
CA GLY A 170 -5.34 -3.61 -36.86
C GLY A 170 -5.18 -4.69 -35.77
N ILE A 171 -4.17 -5.56 -35.89
CA ILE A 171 -3.83 -6.56 -34.85
C ILE A 171 -3.41 -5.85 -33.56
N THR A 172 -2.58 -4.81 -33.65
CA THR A 172 -2.17 -4.01 -32.48
C THR A 172 -3.36 -3.35 -31.80
N ALA A 173 -4.22 -2.67 -32.55
CA ALA A 173 -5.43 -2.05 -32.01
C ALA A 173 -6.40 -3.06 -31.37
N PHE A 174 -6.51 -4.27 -31.93
CA PHE A 174 -7.31 -5.33 -31.35
C PHE A 174 -6.75 -5.82 -30.00
N ARG A 175 -5.42 -5.93 -29.88
CA ARG A 175 -4.75 -6.28 -28.62
C ARG A 175 -4.89 -5.20 -27.56
N GLU A 176 -4.85 -3.92 -27.94
CA GLU A 176 -5.14 -2.80 -27.04
C GLU A 176 -6.56 -2.90 -26.49
N TYR A 177 -7.56 -3.16 -27.34
CA TYR A 177 -8.95 -3.40 -26.90
C TYR A 177 -9.09 -4.57 -25.91
N LEU A 178 -8.41 -5.70 -26.16
CA LEU A 178 -8.41 -6.84 -25.22
C LEU A 178 -7.79 -6.45 -23.87
N THR A 179 -6.71 -5.68 -23.89
CA THR A 179 -6.03 -5.18 -22.69
C THR A 179 -6.95 -4.26 -21.90
N GLU A 180 -7.64 -3.31 -22.52
CA GLU A 180 -8.58 -2.42 -21.83
C GLU A 180 -9.77 -3.17 -21.23
N LYS A 181 -10.33 -4.15 -21.96
CA LYS A 181 -11.54 -4.86 -21.55
C LYS A 181 -11.29 -5.96 -20.53
N TYR A 182 -10.20 -6.71 -20.69
CA TYR A 182 -9.92 -7.92 -19.92
C TYR A 182 -8.62 -7.86 -19.11
N ASN A 183 -7.81 -6.80 -19.27
CA ASN A 183 -6.45 -6.71 -18.70
C ASN A 183 -5.55 -7.89 -19.11
N ASN A 184 -5.80 -8.44 -20.30
CA ASN A 184 -5.14 -9.60 -20.88
C ASN A 184 -5.18 -9.48 -22.41
N THR A 185 -4.28 -10.17 -23.08
CA THR A 185 -4.21 -10.26 -24.55
C THR A 185 -4.37 -11.71 -25.03
N ASP A 186 -4.32 -11.93 -26.34
CA ASP A 186 -4.27 -13.27 -26.93
C ASP A 186 -3.04 -14.08 -26.50
N GLU A 187 -1.98 -13.42 -26.05
CA GLU A 187 -0.73 -14.06 -25.62
C GLU A 187 -0.87 -14.64 -24.19
N ASP A 188 -1.85 -14.20 -23.41
CA ASP A 188 -2.01 -14.53 -21.98
C ASP A 188 -2.84 -15.80 -21.72
N VAL A 189 -3.26 -16.52 -22.77
CA VAL A 189 -4.08 -17.74 -22.65
C VAL A 189 -3.49 -18.74 -21.65
N GLU A 190 -2.17 -18.97 -21.71
CA GLU A 190 -1.49 -19.92 -20.82
C GLU A 190 -1.43 -19.42 -19.38
N ASN A 191 -1.18 -18.13 -19.18
CA ASN A 191 -1.12 -17.50 -17.86
C ASN A 191 -2.47 -17.60 -17.14
N VAL A 192 -3.56 -17.18 -17.81
CA VAL A 192 -4.92 -17.23 -17.24
C VAL A 192 -5.34 -18.68 -16.98
N GLN A 193 -4.98 -19.62 -17.85
CA GLN A 193 -5.24 -21.04 -17.62
C GLN A 193 -4.48 -21.57 -16.39
N MET A 194 -3.22 -21.16 -16.18
CA MET A 194 -2.45 -21.54 -14.99
C MET A 194 -3.06 -20.97 -13.70
N GLU A 195 -3.56 -19.74 -13.72
CA GLU A 195 -4.26 -19.14 -12.57
C GLU A 195 -5.51 -19.93 -12.18
N ILE A 196 -6.32 -20.33 -13.17
CA ILE A 196 -7.51 -21.17 -12.96
C ILE A 196 -7.10 -22.52 -12.35
N ASN A 197 -6.13 -23.20 -12.96
CA ASN A 197 -5.66 -24.51 -12.48
C ASN A 197 -5.11 -24.42 -11.04
N HIS A 198 -4.44 -23.31 -10.69
CA HIS A 198 -3.95 -23.09 -9.34
C HIS A 198 -5.10 -22.91 -8.34
N ALA A 199 -6.11 -22.09 -8.68
CA ALA A 199 -7.29 -21.90 -7.87
C ALA A 199 -8.09 -23.20 -7.67
N GLU A 200 -8.26 -24.00 -8.73
CA GLU A 200 -8.90 -25.33 -8.65
C GLU A 200 -8.14 -26.26 -7.70
N LYS A 201 -6.80 -26.25 -7.76
CA LYS A 201 -5.95 -27.04 -6.85
C LYS A 201 -6.08 -26.58 -5.40
N ILE A 202 -6.22 -25.28 -5.15
CA ILE A 202 -6.49 -24.75 -3.80
C ILE A 202 -7.81 -25.33 -3.28
N ILE A 203 -8.88 -25.24 -4.07
CA ILE A 203 -10.21 -25.76 -3.69
C ILE A 203 -10.16 -27.26 -3.42
N ALA A 204 -9.53 -28.03 -4.33
CA ALA A 204 -9.40 -29.48 -4.22
C ALA A 204 -8.67 -29.92 -2.94
N ASN A 205 -7.66 -29.17 -2.50
CA ASN A 205 -6.92 -29.47 -1.27
C ASN A 205 -7.62 -28.96 -0.01
N SER A 206 -8.30 -27.82 -0.10
CA SER A 206 -8.92 -27.15 1.05
C SER A 206 -10.28 -27.72 1.43
N LYS A 207 -11.08 -28.23 0.49
CA LYS A 207 -12.38 -28.86 0.79
C LYS A 207 -12.27 -30.04 1.77
N PRO A 208 -11.40 -31.05 1.54
CA PRO A 208 -11.25 -32.17 2.47
C PRO A 208 -10.68 -31.74 3.84
N GLN A 209 -9.85 -30.70 3.87
CA GLN A 209 -9.35 -30.14 5.13
C GLN A 209 -10.47 -29.50 5.95
N LYS A 210 -11.37 -28.75 5.28
CA LYS A 210 -12.53 -28.14 5.91
C LYS A 210 -13.47 -29.20 6.49
N GLU A 211 -13.80 -30.24 5.71
CA GLU A 211 -14.66 -31.34 6.16
C GLU A 211 -14.11 -32.02 7.43
N LYS A 212 -12.80 -32.33 7.45
CA LYS A 212 -12.15 -32.89 8.66
C LYS A 212 -12.23 -31.98 9.88
N LEU A 213 -12.05 -30.67 9.70
CA LEU A 213 -12.16 -29.71 10.79
C LEU A 213 -13.62 -29.60 11.29
N GLU A 214 -14.59 -29.65 10.38
CA GLU A 214 -16.02 -29.64 10.72
C GLU A 214 -16.42 -30.89 11.52
N GLU A 215 -15.89 -32.08 11.16
CA GLU A 215 -16.03 -33.31 11.97
C GLU A 215 -15.45 -33.14 13.39
N MET A 216 -14.28 -32.51 13.52
CA MET A 216 -13.67 -32.23 14.83
C MET A 216 -14.54 -31.31 15.68
N VAL A 217 -15.13 -30.25 15.09
CA VAL A 217 -16.04 -29.34 15.79
C VAL A 217 -17.25 -30.10 16.34
N GLU A 218 -17.82 -31.02 15.56
CA GLU A 218 -18.96 -31.81 16.04
C GLU A 218 -18.58 -32.69 17.24
N SER A 219 -17.39 -33.30 17.20
CA SER A 219 -16.85 -34.05 18.36
C SER A 219 -16.62 -33.17 19.59
N PHE A 220 -16.20 -31.91 19.41
CA PHE A 220 -16.02 -30.96 20.50
C PHE A 220 -17.34 -30.48 21.08
N LYS A 221 -18.35 -30.22 20.25
CA LYS A 221 -19.71 -29.85 20.72
C LYS A 221 -20.28 -30.94 21.63
N GLU A 222 -20.13 -32.21 21.25
CA GLU A 222 -20.58 -33.32 22.10
C GLU A 222 -19.84 -33.37 23.44
N LYS A 223 -18.52 -33.15 23.45
CA LYS A 223 -17.72 -33.10 24.68
C LYS A 223 -18.11 -31.92 25.57
N ILE A 224 -18.28 -30.73 24.99
CA ILE A 224 -18.71 -29.51 25.69
C ILE A 224 -20.06 -29.76 26.37
N LYS A 225 -21.02 -30.33 25.63
CA LYS A 225 -22.34 -30.68 26.18
C LYS A 225 -22.23 -31.59 27.41
N LYS A 226 -21.48 -32.69 27.31
CA LYS A 226 -21.27 -33.63 28.43
C LYS A 226 -20.60 -32.96 29.66
N LEU A 227 -19.61 -32.10 29.42
CA LEU A 227 -18.92 -31.37 30.50
C LEU A 227 -19.81 -30.29 31.13
N GLN A 228 -20.67 -29.63 30.36
CA GLN A 228 -21.65 -28.67 30.86
C GLN A 228 -22.70 -29.34 31.75
N GLU A 229 -23.29 -30.45 31.30
CA GLU A 229 -24.24 -31.25 32.10
C GLU A 229 -23.61 -31.67 33.43
N LYS A 230 -22.35 -32.15 33.40
CA LYS A 230 -21.61 -32.52 34.61
C LYS A 230 -21.28 -31.32 35.50
N LYS A 231 -20.98 -30.14 34.94
CA LYS A 231 -20.75 -28.91 35.69
C LYS A 231 -22.01 -28.47 36.42
N GLU A 232 -23.16 -28.51 35.77
CA GLU A 232 -24.45 -28.16 36.36
C GLU A 232 -24.80 -29.08 37.54
N GLU A 233 -24.60 -30.39 37.39
CA GLU A 233 -24.80 -31.36 38.46
C GLU A 233 -23.95 -31.05 39.70
N LEU A 234 -22.67 -30.70 39.50
CA LEU A 234 -21.73 -30.41 40.58
C LEU A 234 -21.91 -28.99 41.16
N SER A 235 -22.50 -28.06 40.41
CA SER A 235 -22.63 -26.63 40.79
C SER A 235 -23.42 -26.42 42.08
N VAL A 236 -24.49 -27.19 42.29
CA VAL A 236 -25.35 -27.10 43.47
C VAL A 236 -24.56 -27.34 44.76
N ASN A 237 -23.69 -28.36 44.75
CA ASN A 237 -22.86 -28.66 45.91
C ASN A 237 -21.67 -27.70 46.04
N TYR A 238 -21.16 -27.18 44.92
CA TYR A 238 -20.11 -26.18 44.92
C TYR A 238 -20.57 -24.85 45.55
N GLU A 239 -21.78 -24.37 45.21
CA GLU A 239 -22.37 -23.17 45.82
C GLU A 239 -22.54 -23.34 47.34
N LYS A 240 -22.94 -24.53 47.80
CA LYS A 240 -23.03 -24.84 49.24
C LYS A 240 -21.67 -24.76 49.94
N ILE A 241 -20.57 -25.16 49.28
CA ILE A 241 -19.21 -25.03 49.81
C ILE A 241 -18.81 -23.56 49.95
N ILE A 242 -19.09 -22.74 48.93
CA ILE A 242 -18.80 -21.30 49.00
C ILE A 242 -19.57 -20.67 50.16
N HIS A 243 -20.86 -20.98 50.27
CA HIS A 243 -21.72 -20.45 51.32
C HIS A 243 -21.31 -20.95 52.72
N LEU A 244 -20.83 -22.19 52.84
CA LEU A 244 -20.24 -22.69 54.08
C LEU A 244 -19.00 -21.87 54.47
N LYS A 245 -18.04 -21.69 53.56
CA LYS A 245 -16.82 -20.91 53.83
C LYS A 245 -17.13 -19.48 54.27
N ASP A 246 -18.06 -18.81 53.59
CA ASP A 246 -18.47 -17.45 53.98
C ASP A 246 -19.08 -17.40 55.39
N LYS A 247 -19.91 -18.40 55.75
CA LYS A 247 -20.45 -18.51 57.11
C LYS A 247 -19.38 -18.80 58.15
N GLU A 248 -18.42 -19.68 57.85
CA GLU A 248 -17.29 -20.00 58.74
C GLU A 248 -16.41 -18.76 58.94
N ASP A 249 -16.07 -18.03 57.88
CA ASP A 249 -15.26 -16.80 57.95
C ASP A 249 -15.94 -15.70 58.76
N ASN A 250 -17.25 -15.51 58.58
CA ASN A 250 -18.04 -14.55 59.35
C ASN A 250 -18.15 -14.93 60.82
N ALA A 251 -18.30 -16.22 61.14
CA ALA A 251 -18.27 -16.72 62.51
C ALA A 251 -16.90 -16.46 63.16
N TRP A 252 -15.80 -16.78 62.47
CA TRP A 252 -14.45 -16.51 62.96
C TRP A 252 -14.17 -15.03 63.19
N LYS A 253 -14.65 -14.16 62.30
CA LYS A 253 -14.54 -12.71 62.47
C LYS A 253 -15.25 -12.23 63.74
N SER A 254 -16.46 -12.74 63.99
CA SER A 254 -17.26 -12.40 65.16
C SER A 254 -16.61 -12.89 66.47
N ILE A 255 -16.06 -14.12 66.47
CA ILE A 255 -15.35 -14.67 67.63
C ILE A 255 -14.09 -13.85 67.93
N LYS A 256 -13.31 -13.46 66.91
CA LYS A 256 -12.13 -12.60 67.09
C LYS A 256 -12.48 -11.23 67.66
N GLN A 257 -13.60 -10.65 67.24
CA GLN A 257 -14.09 -9.39 67.79
C GLN A 257 -14.48 -9.53 69.27
N GLU A 258 -15.22 -10.59 69.64
CA GLU A 258 -15.58 -10.84 71.03
C GLU A 258 -14.35 -10.98 71.93
N ILE A 259 -13.36 -11.78 71.51
CA ILE A 259 -12.08 -11.93 72.23
C ILE A 259 -11.41 -10.58 72.45
N SER A 260 -11.31 -9.75 71.40
CA SER A 260 -10.70 -8.42 71.52
C SER A 260 -11.43 -7.51 72.51
N SER A 261 -12.77 -7.59 72.56
CA SER A 261 -13.56 -6.84 73.53
C SER A 261 -13.34 -7.36 74.95
N LEU A 262 -13.36 -8.68 75.17
CA LEU A 262 -13.14 -9.29 76.48
C LEU A 262 -11.73 -9.01 77.02
N VAL A 263 -10.70 -9.01 76.17
CA VAL A 263 -9.33 -8.64 76.57
C VAL A 263 -9.30 -7.19 77.07
N THR A 264 -9.92 -6.27 76.33
CA THR A 264 -9.98 -4.84 76.69
C THR A 264 -10.73 -4.64 78.01
N ASP A 265 -11.91 -5.25 78.15
CA ASP A 265 -12.74 -5.15 79.35
C ASP A 265 -12.03 -5.75 80.57
N ASN A 266 -11.35 -6.90 80.41
CA ASN A 266 -10.58 -7.52 81.47
C ASN A 266 -9.41 -6.63 81.94
N GLU A 267 -8.71 -5.96 81.03
CA GLU A 267 -7.64 -5.02 81.39
C GLU A 267 -8.18 -3.80 82.15
N GLU A 268 -9.30 -3.23 81.71
CA GLU A 268 -9.94 -2.09 82.37
C GLU A 268 -10.45 -2.46 83.77
N HIS A 269 -11.19 -3.57 83.87
CA HIS A 269 -11.71 -4.07 85.15
C HIS A 269 -10.57 -4.41 86.12
N SER A 270 -9.48 -5.02 85.65
CA SER A 270 -8.29 -5.31 86.47
C SER A 270 -7.66 -4.05 87.06
N LYS A 271 -7.47 -2.99 86.25
CA LYS A 271 -6.93 -1.70 86.70
C LYS A 271 -7.84 -1.02 87.73
N ILE A 272 -9.16 -1.11 87.55
CA ILE A 272 -10.15 -0.53 88.49
C ILE A 272 -10.14 -1.31 89.81
N ILE A 273 -10.13 -2.64 89.77
CA ILE A 273 -10.06 -3.50 90.95
C ILE A 273 -8.80 -3.18 91.78
N GLN A 274 -7.63 -3.16 91.14
CA GLN A 274 -6.36 -2.88 91.83
C GLN A 274 -6.37 -1.54 92.56
N ARG A 275 -6.78 -0.46 91.89
CA ARG A 275 -6.85 0.89 92.48
C ARG A 275 -7.82 0.94 93.68
N CYS A 276 -8.95 0.24 93.60
CA CYS A 276 -9.92 0.19 94.68
C CYS A 276 -9.44 -0.67 95.85
N GLU A 277 -8.77 -1.80 95.61
CA GLU A 277 -8.17 -2.63 96.66
C GLU A 277 -7.17 -1.85 97.52
N GLU A 278 -6.25 -1.15 96.87
CA GLU A 278 -5.26 -0.30 97.52
C GLU A 278 -5.96 0.78 98.37
N SER A 279 -6.98 1.43 97.82
CA SER A 279 -7.75 2.49 98.51
C SER A 279 -8.55 1.97 99.71
N PHE A 280 -9.20 0.80 99.61
CA PHE A 280 -9.91 0.18 100.74
C PHE A 280 -8.96 -0.23 101.87
N GLY A 281 -7.72 -0.64 101.53
CA GLY A 281 -6.66 -0.93 102.50
C GLY A 281 -6.29 0.29 103.34
N VAL A 282 -6.13 1.45 102.71
CA VAL A 282 -5.80 2.73 103.37
C VAL A 282 -6.97 3.21 104.25
N ILE A 283 -8.21 3.16 103.76
CA ILE A 283 -9.39 3.61 104.53
C ILE A 283 -9.65 2.76 105.76
N LYS A 284 -9.39 1.44 105.71
CA LYS A 284 -9.50 0.56 106.90
C LYS A 284 -8.59 0.98 108.06
N ALA A 285 -7.48 1.67 107.78
CA ALA A 285 -6.55 2.15 108.79
C ALA A 285 -6.99 3.50 109.41
N LYS A 286 -8.02 4.16 108.87
CA LYS A 286 -8.49 5.50 109.28
C LYS A 286 -8.79 5.60 110.79
N SER A 287 -9.63 4.70 111.31
CA SER A 287 -10.02 4.74 112.73
C SER A 287 -8.80 4.63 113.66
N LYS A 288 -7.87 3.74 113.34
CA LYS A 288 -6.62 3.58 114.10
C LYS A 288 -5.73 4.83 114.02
N ILE A 289 -5.67 5.49 112.87
CA ILE A 289 -4.88 6.70 112.65
C ILE A 289 -5.48 7.90 113.41
N GLU A 290 -6.81 8.05 113.38
CA GLU A 290 -7.55 9.08 114.12
C GLU A 290 -7.46 8.87 115.65
N ASP A 291 -7.57 7.63 116.12
CA ASP A 291 -7.39 7.28 117.54
C ASP A 291 -5.97 7.58 118.03
N LEU A 292 -4.96 7.27 117.20
CA LEU A 292 -3.56 7.61 117.47
C LEU A 292 -3.34 9.12 117.56
N LEU A 293 -3.92 9.90 116.63
CA LEU A 293 -3.85 11.37 116.65
C LEU A 293 -4.47 11.93 117.95
N ASN A 294 -5.68 11.46 118.30
CA ASN A 294 -6.38 11.90 119.51
C ASN A 294 -5.60 11.57 120.79
N SER A 295 -5.02 10.37 120.87
CA SER A 295 -4.21 9.95 122.02
C SER A 295 -2.91 10.75 122.17
N LYS A 296 -2.28 11.16 121.07
CA LYS A 296 -1.05 11.97 121.09
C LYS A 296 -1.35 13.42 121.44
N ASN A 297 -2.45 13.97 120.91
CA ASN A 297 -2.93 15.30 121.27
C ASN A 297 -3.30 15.40 122.75
N SER A 298 -3.99 14.41 123.32
CA SER A 298 -4.33 14.41 124.75
C SER A 298 -3.07 14.32 125.62
N LYS A 299 -2.12 13.45 125.25
CA LYS A 299 -0.86 13.29 125.98
C LYS A 299 0.00 14.56 125.94
N LYS A 300 0.04 15.25 124.81
CA LYS A 300 0.71 16.55 124.70
C LYS A 300 0.08 17.59 125.63
N LYS A 301 -1.26 17.67 125.64
CA LYS A 301 -2.01 18.59 126.49
C LYS A 301 -1.73 18.36 127.99
N ASP A 302 -1.66 17.10 128.42
CA ASP A 302 -1.32 16.75 129.81
C ASP A 302 0.13 17.12 130.18
N ILE A 303 1.08 16.91 129.27
CA ILE A 303 2.49 17.29 129.48
C ILE A 303 2.61 18.81 129.59
N ASP A 304 1.96 19.56 128.70
CA ASP A 304 1.98 21.02 128.72
C ASP A 304 1.32 21.58 130.00
N GLN A 305 0.24 20.93 130.49
CA GLN A 305 -0.38 21.28 131.77
C GLN A 305 0.57 21.03 132.95
N LYS A 306 1.31 19.92 132.98
CA LYS A 306 2.31 19.64 134.02
C LYS A 306 3.48 20.62 133.99
N ILE A 307 3.92 21.03 132.81
CA ILE A 307 4.93 22.09 132.66
C ILE A 307 4.42 23.39 133.30
N SER A 308 3.15 23.74 133.07
CA SER A 308 2.52 24.91 133.69
C SER A 308 2.40 24.80 135.22
N GLU A 309 2.12 23.60 135.75
CA GLU A 309 2.11 23.35 137.20
C GLU A 309 3.50 23.47 137.83
N CYS A 310 4.54 22.95 137.16
CA CYS A 310 5.93 23.13 137.58
C CYS A 310 6.30 24.62 137.62
N ASP A 311 5.86 25.42 136.65
CA ASP A 311 6.04 26.87 136.65
C ASP A 311 5.37 27.54 137.86
N GLY A 312 4.14 27.15 138.18
CA GLY A 312 3.45 27.64 139.38
C GLY A 312 4.16 27.27 140.69
N LYS A 313 4.74 26.06 140.77
CA LYS A 313 5.53 25.61 141.94
C LYS A 313 6.85 26.35 142.06
N LEU A 314 7.54 26.58 140.94
CA LEU A 314 8.81 27.34 140.93
C LEU A 314 8.62 28.74 141.50
N VAL A 315 7.55 29.44 141.10
CA VAL A 315 7.21 30.76 141.65
C VAL A 315 7.02 30.70 143.16
N LYS A 316 6.18 29.78 143.66
CA LYS A 316 5.90 29.64 145.10
C LYS A 316 7.15 29.35 145.93
N TYR A 317 8.01 28.44 145.49
CA TYR A 317 9.23 28.09 146.23
C TYR A 317 10.29 29.20 146.15
N ASN A 318 10.36 29.96 145.06
CA ASN A 318 11.22 31.14 144.98
C ASN A 318 10.76 32.23 145.94
N ASP A 319 9.46 32.45 146.07
CA ASP A 319 8.91 33.40 147.05
C ASP A 319 9.22 32.96 148.48
N ARG A 320 9.03 31.68 148.81
CA ARG A 320 9.39 31.12 150.13
C ARG A 320 10.88 31.24 150.42
N LYS A 321 11.74 31.02 149.42
CA LYS A 321 13.19 31.20 149.54
C LYS A 321 13.53 32.63 149.95
N ASN A 322 12.91 33.62 149.32
CA ASN A 322 13.11 35.03 149.60
C ASN A 322 12.66 35.41 151.02
N ILE A 323 11.55 34.82 151.50
CA ILE A 323 11.04 35.04 152.86
C ILE A 323 11.96 34.41 153.92
N ALA A 324 12.34 33.14 153.72
CA ALA A 324 13.20 32.40 154.64
C ALA A 324 14.59 33.04 154.82
N SER A 325 15.13 33.69 153.78
CA SER A 325 16.40 34.40 153.86
C SER A 325 16.41 35.65 154.76
N ASN A 326 15.24 36.13 155.22
CA ASN A 326 15.14 37.34 156.05
C ASN A 326 15.00 37.05 157.56
N ILE A 327 15.07 35.78 157.99
CA ILE A 327 14.85 35.38 159.40
C ILE A 327 16.14 34.71 159.93
N GLU A 328 16.96 35.44 160.71
CA GLU A 328 18.15 34.90 161.39
C GLU A 328 17.85 34.62 162.88
N PHE A 329 18.17 33.41 163.33
CA PHE A 329 18.06 32.97 164.72
C PHE A 329 19.45 32.72 165.31
N SER A 330 19.85 33.54 166.27
CA SER A 330 21.05 33.38 167.10
C SER A 330 20.62 33.09 168.55
N ASP A 331 21.07 31.97 169.11
CA ASP A 331 20.94 31.55 170.52
C ASP A 331 19.54 31.20 171.09
N GLY A 332 18.66 30.60 170.28
CA GLY A 332 17.56 29.75 170.81
C GLY A 332 16.48 30.47 171.63
N GLU A 333 16.38 31.80 171.52
CA GLU A 333 15.23 32.57 172.03
C GLU A 333 14.41 33.14 170.87
N CYS A 334 13.09 32.93 170.92
CA CYS A 334 12.16 33.62 170.02
C CYS A 334 12.19 35.14 170.29
N PRO A 335 12.47 36.00 169.30
CA PRO A 335 12.58 37.45 169.49
C PRO A 335 11.25 38.15 169.83
N ILE A 336 10.13 37.42 169.75
CA ILE A 336 8.79 37.95 170.06
C ILE A 336 8.30 37.46 171.43
N CYS A 337 8.59 36.22 171.82
CA CYS A 337 7.98 35.60 173.01
C CYS A 337 8.95 34.90 173.98
N HIS A 338 10.28 34.99 173.77
CA HIS A 338 11.33 34.47 174.66
C HIS A 338 11.15 33.01 175.13
N THR A 339 10.46 32.18 174.36
CA THR A 339 10.29 30.76 174.65
C THR A 339 11.46 29.97 174.07
N LYS A 340 12.06 29.09 174.88
CA LYS A 340 13.06 28.10 174.43
C LYS A 340 12.34 26.90 173.82
N ASP A 341 12.94 26.36 172.76
CA ASP A 341 12.40 25.36 171.83
C ASP A 341 11.31 25.91 170.88
N VAL A 342 11.75 26.66 169.88
CA VAL A 342 10.98 26.88 168.65
C VAL A 342 11.57 26.00 167.55
N THR A 343 10.87 24.93 167.20
CA THR A 343 11.11 24.21 165.96
C THR A 343 10.55 25.03 164.79
N VAL A 344 11.43 25.49 163.91
CA VAL A 344 11.05 26.18 162.67
C VAL A 344 10.49 25.15 161.69
N ASP A 345 9.31 25.44 161.15
CA ASP A 345 8.64 24.59 160.17
C ASP A 345 9.59 24.28 158.99
N PRO A 346 9.68 22.99 158.56
CA PRO A 346 10.45 22.60 157.38
C PRO A 346 10.20 23.43 156.12
N GLU A 347 9.01 24.05 155.98
CA GLU A 347 8.67 24.91 154.84
C GLU A 347 9.50 26.20 154.71
N TYR A 348 10.20 26.63 155.77
CA TYR A 348 11.02 27.85 155.77
C TYR A 348 12.51 27.58 155.97
N GLN A 349 12.96 26.33 155.78
CA GLN A 349 14.37 25.96 155.82
C GLN A 349 15.04 26.14 154.44
N ILE A 350 16.05 27.01 154.36
CA ILE A 350 16.68 27.42 153.08
C ILE A 350 17.27 26.23 152.30
N GLU A 351 17.89 25.26 152.98
CA GLU A 351 18.47 24.08 152.31
C GLU A 351 17.40 23.21 151.67
N HIS A 352 16.27 23.01 152.34
CA HIS A 352 15.13 22.26 151.81
C HIS A 352 14.51 22.97 150.59
N ILE A 353 14.32 24.29 150.66
CA ILE A 353 13.78 25.08 149.55
C ILE A 353 14.69 25.03 148.31
N LYS A 354 16.02 25.11 148.48
CA LYS A 354 16.97 25.01 147.36
C LYS A 354 16.95 23.63 146.71
N GLN A 355 16.79 22.55 147.49
CA GLN A 355 16.67 21.20 146.93
C GLN A 355 15.38 21.03 146.11
N GLU A 356 14.26 21.52 146.62
CA GLU A 356 12.97 21.43 145.92
C GLU A 356 12.94 22.26 144.62
N LEU A 357 13.50 23.47 144.59
CA LEU A 357 13.62 24.25 143.35
C LEU A 357 14.40 23.52 142.26
N LYS A 358 15.54 22.91 142.64
CA LYS A 358 16.40 22.18 141.71
C LYS A 358 15.71 20.94 141.15
N LYS A 359 14.89 20.29 141.97
CA LYS A 359 14.09 19.13 141.58
C LYS A 359 13.01 19.54 140.57
N ILE A 360 12.27 20.62 140.85
CA ILE A 360 11.20 21.11 139.97
C ILE A 360 11.75 21.60 138.60
N GLU A 361 12.91 22.28 138.56
CA GLU A 361 13.54 22.72 137.30
C GLU A 361 13.96 21.52 136.42
N SER A 362 14.50 20.47 137.03
CA SER A 362 14.86 19.23 136.32
C SER A 362 13.64 18.51 135.77
N GLU A 363 12.53 18.52 136.50
CA GLU A 363 11.25 17.96 136.07
C GLU A 363 10.71 18.73 134.86
N LYS A 364 10.69 20.08 134.91
CA LYS A 364 10.22 20.92 133.80
C LYS A 364 11.01 20.69 132.50
N THR A 365 12.33 20.62 132.57
CA THR A 365 13.18 20.42 131.38
C THR A 365 12.96 19.05 130.74
N SER A 366 12.77 17.99 131.54
CA SER A 366 12.42 16.67 131.01
C SER A 366 11.05 16.66 130.31
N LEU A 367 10.04 17.29 130.91
CA LEU A 367 8.69 17.38 130.34
C LEU A 367 8.67 18.18 129.04
N ALA A 368 9.43 19.29 128.95
CA ALA A 368 9.50 20.10 127.73
C ALA A 368 10.09 19.32 126.53
N LYS A 369 11.09 18.46 126.80
CA LYS A 369 11.67 17.58 125.77
C LYS A 369 10.68 16.49 125.33
N GLU A 370 9.87 15.99 126.25
CA GLU A 370 8.80 15.03 125.95
C GLU A 370 7.69 15.68 125.09
N SER A 371 7.28 16.92 125.38
CA SER A 371 6.27 17.65 124.58
C SER A 371 6.71 17.87 123.13
N SER A 372 7.98 18.21 122.90
CA SER A 372 8.54 18.37 121.55
C SER A 372 8.52 17.06 120.74
N ASN A 373 8.90 15.94 121.34
CA ASN A 373 8.89 14.63 120.67
C ASN A 373 7.46 14.16 120.33
N VAL A 374 6.48 14.47 121.19
CA VAL A 374 5.07 14.17 120.88
C VAL A 374 4.55 15.02 119.72
N GLN A 375 5.05 16.25 119.52
CA GLN A 375 4.65 17.10 118.40
C GLN A 375 5.11 16.55 117.04
N GLU A 376 6.35 16.10 116.91
CA GLU A 376 6.84 15.51 115.65
C GLU A 376 6.01 14.28 115.24
N GLN A 377 5.61 13.46 116.21
CA GLN A 377 4.74 12.30 115.96
C GLN A 377 3.34 12.71 115.49
N ILE A 378 2.80 13.84 115.95
CA ILE A 378 1.51 14.37 115.50
C ILE A 378 1.59 14.78 114.01
N ASP A 379 2.68 15.42 113.60
CA ASP A 379 2.84 15.90 112.23
C ASP A 379 2.99 14.75 111.22
N GLU A 380 3.67 13.65 111.59
CA GLU A 380 3.70 12.43 110.78
C GLU A 380 2.31 11.78 110.63
N ILE A 381 1.51 11.79 111.69
CA ILE A 381 0.15 11.22 111.67
C ILE A 381 -0.77 12.06 110.77
N ASN A 382 -0.62 13.39 110.76
CA ASN A 382 -1.39 14.28 109.89
C ASN A 382 -1.15 14.04 108.39
N ASN A 383 0.07 13.67 107.99
CA ASN A 383 0.34 13.32 106.59
C ASN A 383 -0.39 12.03 106.18
N LYS A 384 -0.45 11.02 107.06
CA LYS A 384 -1.21 9.79 106.79
C LYS A 384 -2.72 10.03 106.66
N ILE A 385 -3.26 11.07 107.29
CA ILE A 385 -4.67 11.46 107.12
C ILE A 385 -4.94 12.00 105.71
N LYS A 386 -4.01 12.74 105.10
CA LYS A 386 -4.15 13.19 103.71
C LYS A 386 -4.20 12.03 102.72
N ASP A 387 -3.42 10.98 102.97
CA ASP A 387 -3.46 9.75 102.16
C ASP A 387 -4.83 9.05 102.25
N VAL A 388 -5.46 9.09 103.44
CA VAL A 388 -6.83 8.58 103.64
C VAL A 388 -7.85 9.42 102.86
N GLU A 389 -7.75 10.75 102.87
CA GLU A 389 -8.64 11.63 102.08
C GLU A 389 -8.52 11.39 100.56
N TYR A 390 -7.31 11.11 100.07
CA TYR A 390 -7.07 10.74 98.67
C TYR A 390 -7.70 9.38 98.32
N ALA A 391 -7.56 8.39 99.20
CA ALA A 391 -8.18 7.08 99.04
C ALA A 391 -9.73 7.17 99.04
N GLU A 392 -10.32 7.99 99.92
CA GLU A 392 -11.77 8.21 99.97
C GLU A 392 -12.30 8.84 98.67
N ASN A 393 -11.59 9.83 98.11
CA ASN A 393 -11.96 10.43 96.83
C ASN A 393 -11.85 9.45 95.65
N THR A 394 -10.85 8.57 95.67
CA THR A 394 -10.66 7.52 94.65
C THR A 394 -11.82 6.54 94.63
N ILE A 395 -12.30 6.09 95.80
CA ILE A 395 -13.48 5.20 95.89
C ILE A 395 -14.77 5.94 95.52
N LYS A 396 -14.92 7.20 95.95
CA LYS A 396 -16.09 8.01 95.62
C LYS A 396 -16.31 8.12 94.10
N ASN A 397 -15.23 8.23 93.34
CA ASN A 397 -15.26 8.37 91.88
C ASN A 397 -15.17 7.03 91.11
N SER A 398 -15.06 5.89 91.80
CA SER A 398 -15.01 4.55 91.19
C SER A 398 -16.40 3.87 91.13
N PRO A 399 -16.68 2.97 90.16
CA PRO A 399 -17.88 2.11 90.18
C PRO A 399 -17.92 1.15 91.37
N ILE A 400 -16.78 0.81 91.98
CA ILE A 400 -16.70 -0.08 93.15
C ILE A 400 -16.91 0.74 94.44
N LYS A 401 -18.12 0.67 95.02
CA LYS A 401 -18.50 1.51 96.17
C LYS A 401 -18.22 0.88 97.54
N ASN A 402 -18.11 -0.44 97.63
CA ASN A 402 -17.91 -1.15 98.89
C ASN A 402 -17.13 -2.46 98.67
N SER A 403 -16.71 -3.09 99.78
CA SER A 403 -15.93 -4.33 99.75
C SER A 403 -16.69 -5.53 99.16
N LYS A 404 -18.02 -5.51 99.14
CA LYS A 404 -18.84 -6.56 98.53
C LYS A 404 -18.84 -6.42 97.00
N HIS A 405 -19.05 -5.20 96.48
CA HIS A 405 -18.93 -4.88 95.06
C HIS A 405 -17.55 -5.20 94.50
N LEU A 406 -16.49 -5.02 95.31
CA LEU A 406 -15.13 -5.36 94.92
C LEU A 406 -14.99 -6.87 94.67
N GLU A 407 -15.58 -7.70 95.53
CA GLU A 407 -15.54 -9.15 95.40
C GLU A 407 -16.41 -9.64 94.23
N ASP A 408 -17.55 -9.00 94.00
CA ASP A 408 -18.42 -9.26 92.84
C ASP A 408 -17.67 -8.95 91.52
N TRP A 409 -16.97 -7.81 91.45
CA TRP A 409 -16.14 -7.44 90.29
C TRP A 409 -14.96 -8.40 90.07
N LYS A 410 -14.33 -8.93 91.12
CA LYS A 410 -13.28 -9.96 91.00
C LYS A 410 -13.83 -11.27 90.47
N ASN A 411 -15.03 -11.67 90.89
CA ASN A 411 -15.67 -12.87 90.39
C ASN A 411 -16.08 -12.73 88.92
N ASP A 412 -16.59 -11.56 88.54
CA ASP A 412 -16.92 -11.24 87.14
C ASP A 412 -15.67 -11.22 86.25
N LEU A 413 -14.56 -10.62 86.72
CA LEU A 413 -13.26 -10.67 86.03
C LEU A 413 -12.78 -12.11 85.82
N LYS A 414 -12.87 -12.98 86.83
CA LYS A 414 -12.50 -14.41 86.69
C LYS A 414 -13.39 -15.14 85.68
N LEU A 415 -14.69 -14.83 85.65
CA LEU A 415 -15.62 -15.42 84.70
C LEU A 415 -15.28 -15.00 83.26
N ASN A 416 -15.01 -13.71 83.05
CA ASN A 416 -14.63 -13.16 81.75
C ASN A 416 -13.25 -13.66 81.28
N GLN A 417 -12.28 -13.84 82.19
CA GLN A 417 -10.98 -14.47 81.89
C GLN A 417 -11.14 -15.93 81.47
N ASN A 418 -12.02 -16.70 82.13
CA ASN A 418 -12.32 -18.07 81.73
C ASN A 418 -13.00 -18.12 80.36
N ARG A 419 -13.97 -17.24 80.10
CA ARG A 419 -14.64 -17.12 78.79
C ARG A 419 -13.62 -16.80 77.68
N ASN A 420 -12.70 -15.86 77.93
CA ASN A 420 -11.64 -15.53 76.97
C ASN A 420 -10.71 -16.73 76.68
N ASN A 421 -10.19 -17.39 77.72
CA ASN A 421 -9.30 -18.55 77.58
C ASN A 421 -9.93 -19.71 76.79
N VAL A 422 -11.24 -19.93 76.94
CA VAL A 422 -11.95 -20.97 76.19
C VAL A 422 -12.08 -20.58 74.71
N LEU A 423 -12.45 -19.33 74.42
CA LEU A 423 -12.57 -18.85 73.05
C LEU A 423 -11.21 -18.84 72.31
N GLU A 424 -10.12 -18.46 72.98
CA GLU A 424 -8.76 -18.51 72.42
C GLU A 424 -8.33 -19.94 72.06
N LYS A 425 -8.55 -20.91 72.95
CA LYS A 425 -8.25 -22.33 72.66
C LYS A 425 -9.04 -22.88 71.47
N ILE A 426 -10.27 -22.41 71.27
CA ILE A 426 -11.10 -22.85 70.14
C ILE A 426 -10.61 -22.26 68.82
N ILE A 427 -10.11 -21.02 68.81
CA ILE A 427 -9.41 -20.45 67.64
C ILE A 427 -8.18 -21.30 67.29
N GLU A 428 -7.38 -21.69 68.28
CA GLU A 428 -6.18 -22.51 68.07
C GLU A 428 -6.52 -23.89 67.49
N SER A 429 -7.61 -24.51 67.95
CA SER A 429 -8.06 -25.81 67.44
C SER A 429 -8.85 -25.72 66.12
N SER A 430 -9.18 -24.51 65.65
CA SER A 430 -10.03 -24.27 64.48
C SER A 430 -11.36 -25.06 64.52
N ASP A 431 -11.91 -25.28 65.72
CA ASP A 431 -13.03 -26.19 65.95
C ASP A 431 -14.35 -25.41 66.13
N LEU A 432 -15.13 -25.28 65.06
CA LEU A 432 -16.47 -24.68 65.08
C LEU A 432 -17.52 -25.69 65.61
N SER A 433 -17.34 -26.14 66.85
CA SER A 433 -18.24 -27.12 67.47
C SER A 433 -19.49 -26.48 68.13
N PRO A 434 -20.59 -27.24 68.31
CA PRO A 434 -21.80 -26.75 68.99
C PRO A 434 -21.56 -26.25 70.44
N LYS A 435 -20.42 -26.60 71.05
CA LYS A 435 -20.02 -26.12 72.37
C LYS A 435 -19.80 -24.61 72.40
N LEU A 436 -19.54 -23.98 71.25
CA LEU A 436 -19.41 -22.52 71.12
C LEU A 436 -20.70 -21.76 71.38
N VAL A 437 -21.87 -22.41 71.25
CA VAL A 437 -23.17 -21.77 71.48
C VAL A 437 -23.29 -21.23 72.91
N GLU A 438 -22.67 -21.91 73.88
CA GLU A 438 -22.68 -21.50 75.29
C GLU A 438 -21.90 -20.18 75.53
N PHE A 439 -20.85 -19.94 74.74
CA PHE A 439 -19.99 -18.75 74.87
C PHE A 439 -20.34 -17.62 73.88
N MET A 440 -21.01 -17.95 72.78
CA MET A 440 -21.46 -17.05 71.71
C MET A 440 -22.93 -17.32 71.32
N PRO A 441 -23.90 -17.03 72.20
CA PRO A 441 -25.31 -17.33 71.95
C PRO A 441 -25.88 -16.57 70.73
N ASN A 442 -25.34 -15.40 70.43
CA ASN A 442 -25.65 -14.61 69.23
C ASN A 442 -25.31 -15.31 67.91
N LEU A 443 -24.43 -16.32 67.92
CA LEU A 443 -24.03 -17.09 66.74
C LEU A 443 -24.69 -18.48 66.66
N SER A 444 -25.65 -18.79 67.54
CA SER A 444 -26.31 -20.10 67.61
C SER A 444 -26.86 -20.59 66.27
N GLN A 445 -27.62 -19.73 65.59
CA GLN A 445 -28.21 -20.08 64.29
C GLN A 445 -27.13 -20.29 63.21
N THR A 446 -26.07 -19.49 63.24
CA THR A 446 -24.94 -19.60 62.31
C THR A 446 -24.23 -20.95 62.45
N PHE A 447 -24.01 -21.43 63.68
CA PHE A 447 -23.38 -22.74 63.90
C PHE A 447 -24.27 -23.91 63.44
N LEU A 448 -25.58 -23.84 63.68
CA LEU A 448 -26.52 -24.86 63.18
C LEU A 448 -26.54 -24.92 61.64
N ASP A 449 -26.48 -23.76 60.99
CA ASP A 449 -26.43 -23.68 59.53
C ASP A 449 -25.11 -24.24 58.98
N ILE A 450 -23.97 -23.96 59.64
CA ILE A 450 -22.65 -24.52 59.31
C ILE A 450 -22.70 -26.05 59.42
N GLU A 451 -23.20 -26.60 60.53
CA GLU A 451 -23.27 -28.06 60.75
C GLU A 451 -24.16 -28.74 59.70
N LYS A 452 -25.30 -28.12 59.37
CA LYS A 452 -26.21 -28.61 58.32
C LYS A 452 -25.51 -28.64 56.96
N LEU A 453 -24.85 -27.55 56.58
CA LEU A 453 -24.12 -27.45 55.31
C LEU A 453 -22.98 -28.46 55.24
N GLN A 454 -22.18 -28.62 56.31
CA GLN A 454 -21.10 -29.61 56.41
C GLN A 454 -21.60 -31.05 56.22
N LYS A 455 -22.79 -31.39 56.76
CA LYS A 455 -23.41 -32.72 56.54
C LYS A 455 -23.87 -32.91 55.10
N GLU A 456 -24.45 -31.90 54.47
CA GLU A 456 -24.95 -31.99 53.10
C GLU A 456 -23.84 -32.14 52.05
N ILE A 457 -22.62 -31.64 52.32
CA ILE A 457 -21.49 -31.66 51.37
C ILE A 457 -20.42 -32.72 51.67
N LYS A 458 -20.61 -33.56 52.70
CA LYS A 458 -19.57 -34.43 53.26
C LYS A 458 -18.84 -35.31 52.23
N ASP A 459 -19.57 -35.78 51.21
CA ASP A 459 -19.06 -36.69 50.18
C ASP A 459 -18.60 -35.97 48.90
N PHE A 460 -18.76 -34.64 48.81
CA PHE A 460 -18.43 -33.87 47.62
C PHE A 460 -16.97 -33.41 47.63
N LYS A 461 -16.24 -33.71 46.55
CA LYS A 461 -14.86 -33.27 46.34
C LYS A 461 -14.83 -32.02 45.45
N HIS A 462 -14.48 -30.88 46.04
CA HIS A 462 -14.34 -29.61 45.32
C HIS A 462 -13.41 -29.70 44.09
N GLU A 463 -12.35 -30.52 44.16
CA GLU A 463 -11.39 -30.74 43.08
C GLU A 463 -12.04 -31.28 41.79
N GLU A 464 -13.16 -32.00 41.89
CA GLU A 464 -13.87 -32.55 40.73
C GLU A 464 -14.57 -31.45 39.92
N TYR A 465 -15.16 -30.46 40.59
CA TYR A 465 -15.75 -29.29 39.93
C TYR A 465 -14.67 -28.47 39.20
N ASP A 466 -13.57 -28.16 39.88
CA ASP A 466 -12.46 -27.38 39.31
C ASP A 466 -11.80 -28.09 38.12
N LYS A 467 -11.77 -29.43 38.15
CA LYS A 467 -11.27 -30.23 37.04
C LYS A 467 -12.19 -30.15 35.83
N VAL A 468 -13.51 -30.34 36.04
CA VAL A 468 -14.50 -30.22 34.96
C VAL A 468 -14.53 -28.81 34.38
N GLU A 469 -14.42 -27.77 35.21
CA GLU A 469 -14.36 -26.38 34.76
C GLU A 469 -13.12 -26.09 33.91
N ARG A 470 -11.93 -26.53 34.35
CA ARG A 470 -10.69 -26.39 33.57
C ARG A 470 -10.72 -27.18 32.26
N GLU A 471 -11.27 -28.39 32.28
CA GLU A 471 -11.42 -29.21 31.08
C GLU A 471 -12.42 -28.55 30.09
N LEU A 472 -13.55 -28.04 30.59
CA LEU A 472 -14.53 -27.31 29.79
C LEU A 472 -13.94 -26.04 29.16
N GLN A 473 -13.15 -25.28 29.91
CA GLN A 473 -12.43 -24.10 29.38
C GLN A 473 -11.43 -24.51 28.28
N THR A 474 -10.67 -25.58 28.50
CA THR A 474 -9.69 -26.10 27.54
C THR A 474 -10.38 -26.53 26.26
N VAL A 475 -11.41 -27.38 26.35
CA VAL A 475 -12.15 -27.87 25.17
C VAL A 475 -12.83 -26.72 24.41
N ASN A 476 -13.38 -25.72 25.11
CA ASN A 476 -13.95 -24.54 24.44
C ASN A 476 -12.88 -23.74 23.67
N SER A 477 -11.69 -23.55 24.26
CA SER A 477 -10.59 -22.86 23.59
C SER A 477 -10.10 -23.61 22.34
N GLU A 478 -9.95 -24.93 22.42
CA GLU A 478 -9.60 -25.78 21.27
C GLU A 478 -10.68 -25.71 20.17
N ASN A 479 -11.96 -25.77 20.55
CA ASN A 479 -13.08 -25.66 19.59
C ASN A 479 -13.10 -24.28 18.90
N GLN A 480 -12.84 -23.20 19.63
CA GLN A 480 -12.73 -21.85 19.05
C GLN A 480 -11.56 -21.76 18.06
N GLU A 481 -10.42 -22.37 18.37
CA GLU A 481 -9.27 -22.41 17.46
C GLU A 481 -9.60 -23.15 16.17
N ILE A 482 -10.28 -24.30 16.26
CA ILE A 482 -10.71 -25.07 15.08
C ILE A 482 -11.73 -24.28 14.25
N LEU A 483 -12.72 -23.63 14.87
CA LEU A 483 -13.67 -22.76 14.17
C LEU A 483 -12.97 -21.62 13.41
N MET A 484 -11.94 -21.02 14.01
CA MET A 484 -11.13 -20.00 13.34
C MET A 484 -10.39 -20.59 12.12
N ARG A 485 -9.81 -21.78 12.24
CA ARG A 485 -9.16 -22.48 11.12
C ARG A 485 -10.17 -22.81 10.01
N ILE A 486 -11.39 -23.23 10.33
CA ILE A 486 -12.47 -23.44 9.35
C ILE A 486 -12.76 -22.14 8.60
N GLY A 487 -12.88 -21.02 9.30
CA GLY A 487 -13.09 -19.71 8.69
C GLY A 487 -11.97 -19.34 7.70
N GLN A 488 -10.71 -19.55 8.08
CA GLN A 488 -9.56 -19.32 7.21
C GLN A 488 -9.57 -20.21 5.96
N VAL A 489 -9.91 -21.49 6.10
CA VAL A 489 -10.01 -22.43 4.96
C VAL A 489 -11.19 -22.06 4.05
N ALA A 490 -12.33 -21.66 4.63
CA ALA A 490 -13.50 -21.21 3.89
C ALA A 490 -13.19 -19.95 3.05
N GLU A 491 -12.46 -18.99 3.62
CA GLU A 491 -12.03 -17.78 2.91
C GLU A 491 -11.08 -18.09 1.75
N LYS A 492 -10.15 -19.04 1.94
CA LYS A 492 -9.29 -19.53 0.85
C LYS A 492 -10.09 -20.18 -0.28
N ILE A 493 -11.13 -20.97 0.05
CA ILE A 493 -12.00 -21.58 -0.97
C ILE A 493 -12.78 -20.50 -1.71
N ASN A 494 -13.38 -19.55 -0.98
CA ASN A 494 -14.18 -18.48 -1.57
C ASN A 494 -13.35 -17.59 -2.50
N SER A 495 -12.16 -17.18 -2.08
CA SER A 495 -11.26 -16.38 -2.91
C SER A 495 -10.82 -17.12 -4.18
N ALA A 496 -10.53 -18.41 -4.09
CA ALA A 496 -10.25 -19.26 -5.26
C ALA A 496 -11.46 -19.39 -6.20
N ASP A 497 -12.67 -19.61 -5.67
CA ASP A 497 -13.91 -19.69 -6.46
C ASP A 497 -14.21 -18.37 -7.20
N VAL A 498 -14.01 -17.22 -6.54
CA VAL A 498 -14.16 -15.90 -7.16
C VAL A 498 -13.17 -15.72 -8.31
N SER A 499 -11.90 -16.15 -8.10
CA SER A 499 -10.87 -16.12 -9.15
C SER A 499 -11.26 -16.96 -10.36
N ILE A 500 -11.72 -18.20 -10.15
CA ILE A 500 -12.18 -19.10 -11.23
C ILE A 500 -13.35 -18.47 -12.00
N LYS A 501 -14.38 -17.98 -11.29
CA LYS A 501 -15.56 -17.35 -11.91
C LYS A 501 -15.21 -16.13 -12.75
N LYS A 502 -14.19 -15.36 -12.34
CA LYS A 502 -13.68 -14.22 -13.09
C LYS A 502 -12.90 -14.67 -14.32
N ASN A 503 -12.00 -15.64 -14.17
CA ASN A 503 -11.01 -15.97 -15.20
C ASN A 503 -11.53 -16.92 -16.29
N ILE A 504 -12.50 -17.79 -16.01
CA ILE A 504 -13.10 -18.66 -17.04
C ILE A 504 -13.64 -17.90 -18.26
N PRO A 505 -14.52 -16.90 -18.12
CA PRO A 505 -15.06 -16.19 -19.29
C PRO A 505 -13.97 -15.39 -20.02
N ILE A 506 -12.99 -14.85 -19.29
CA ILE A 506 -11.83 -14.17 -19.88
C ILE A 506 -11.05 -15.16 -20.74
N LEU A 507 -10.76 -16.35 -20.22
CA LEU A 507 -10.02 -17.40 -20.91
C LEU A 507 -10.71 -17.83 -22.22
N GLU A 508 -12.03 -17.97 -22.22
CA GLU A 508 -12.82 -18.30 -23.42
C GLU A 508 -12.66 -17.23 -24.50
N GLU A 509 -12.79 -15.96 -24.12
CA GLU A 509 -12.66 -14.81 -25.02
C GLU A 509 -11.24 -14.70 -25.60
N ILE A 510 -10.20 -14.78 -24.76
CA ILE A 510 -8.81 -14.64 -25.24
C ILE A 510 -8.35 -15.87 -26.05
N LYS A 511 -8.92 -17.07 -25.82
CA LYS A 511 -8.69 -18.24 -26.69
C LYS A 511 -9.22 -18.01 -28.10
N LEU A 512 -10.42 -17.44 -28.22
CA LEU A 512 -10.98 -17.06 -29.52
C LEU A 512 -10.14 -15.97 -30.19
N ALA A 513 -9.73 -14.96 -29.41
CA ALA A 513 -8.86 -13.90 -29.89
C ALA A 513 -7.52 -14.45 -30.42
N LYS A 514 -6.87 -15.38 -29.70
CA LYS A 514 -5.63 -16.03 -30.13
C LYS A 514 -5.76 -16.69 -31.49
N LYS A 515 -6.79 -17.51 -31.68
CA LYS A 515 -7.04 -18.16 -32.98
C LYS A 515 -7.27 -17.13 -34.09
N TYR A 516 -7.96 -16.03 -33.79
CA TYR A 516 -8.22 -14.98 -34.76
C TYR A 516 -6.94 -14.21 -35.13
N VAL A 517 -6.15 -13.79 -34.15
CA VAL A 517 -4.87 -13.10 -34.35
C VAL A 517 -3.88 -13.98 -35.09
N GLU A 518 -3.74 -15.26 -34.74
CA GLU A 518 -2.88 -16.21 -35.46
C GLU A 518 -3.25 -16.32 -36.95
N ASN A 519 -4.54 -16.34 -37.27
CA ASN A 519 -5.00 -16.36 -38.66
C ASN A 519 -4.66 -15.05 -39.40
N LEU A 520 -4.89 -13.90 -38.76
CA LEU A 520 -4.54 -12.60 -39.34
C LEU A 520 -3.04 -12.45 -39.54
N GLU A 521 -2.23 -12.90 -38.58
CA GLU A 521 -0.78 -12.91 -38.67
C GLU A 521 -0.28 -13.82 -39.80
N LYS A 522 -0.90 -14.99 -39.96
CA LYS A 522 -0.61 -15.88 -41.09
C LYS A 522 -0.94 -15.22 -42.43
N ILE A 523 -2.09 -14.55 -42.54
CA ILE A 523 -2.45 -13.80 -43.77
C ILE A 523 -1.46 -12.66 -44.02
N ARG A 524 -1.14 -11.87 -42.99
CA ARG A 524 -0.19 -10.76 -43.05
C ARG A 524 1.17 -11.22 -43.57
N THR A 525 1.71 -12.29 -42.99
CA THR A 525 3.06 -12.77 -43.30
C THR A 525 3.14 -13.65 -44.55
N SER A 526 2.15 -14.52 -44.78
CA SER A 526 2.18 -15.52 -45.85
C SER A 526 1.63 -15.01 -47.18
N ILE A 527 0.78 -13.96 -47.17
CA ILE A 527 0.14 -13.42 -48.39
C ILE A 527 0.62 -12.00 -48.67
N PHE A 528 0.55 -11.11 -47.69
CA PHE A 528 0.79 -9.68 -47.91
C PHE A 528 2.23 -9.24 -47.72
N SER A 529 3.04 -10.04 -47.04
CA SER A 529 4.44 -9.69 -46.85
C SER A 529 5.21 -9.63 -48.15
N THR A 530 6.09 -8.64 -48.28
CA THR A 530 7.05 -8.50 -49.40
C THR A 530 7.96 -9.73 -49.60
N LYS A 531 8.05 -10.58 -48.58
CA LYS A 531 8.80 -11.84 -48.58
C LYS A 531 7.93 -13.08 -48.76
N SER A 532 6.63 -12.92 -48.96
CA SER A 532 5.70 -14.03 -49.18
C SER A 532 6.00 -14.79 -50.47
N GLU A 533 5.67 -16.07 -50.49
CA GLU A 533 5.69 -16.90 -51.71
C GLU A 533 4.83 -16.30 -52.81
N THR A 534 3.72 -15.64 -52.45
CA THR A 534 2.82 -14.97 -53.39
C THR A 534 3.55 -13.85 -54.15
N ILE A 535 4.26 -12.97 -53.44
CA ILE A 535 4.97 -11.85 -54.08
C ILE A 535 6.21 -12.32 -54.82
N ILE A 536 6.93 -13.31 -54.28
CA ILE A 536 8.07 -13.93 -54.97
C ILE A 536 7.61 -14.58 -56.27
N GLY A 537 6.52 -15.35 -56.23
CA GLY A 537 5.93 -15.98 -57.41
C GLY A 537 5.44 -14.96 -58.43
N ALA A 538 4.76 -13.90 -57.99
CA ALA A 538 4.32 -12.82 -58.88
C ALA A 538 5.49 -12.09 -59.56
N ARG A 539 6.60 -11.88 -58.83
CA ARG A 539 7.83 -11.30 -59.39
C ARG A 539 8.47 -12.24 -60.41
N ASN A 540 8.63 -13.51 -60.08
CA ASN A 540 9.21 -14.49 -60.99
C ASN A 540 8.38 -14.59 -62.28
N PHE A 541 7.05 -14.65 -62.16
CA PHE A 541 6.15 -14.64 -63.30
C PHE A 541 6.32 -13.40 -64.18
N ALA A 542 6.45 -12.20 -63.58
CA ALA A 542 6.66 -10.97 -64.33
C ALA A 542 8.02 -10.97 -65.04
N VAL A 543 9.09 -11.39 -64.35
CA VAL A 543 10.45 -11.49 -64.89
C VAL A 543 10.50 -12.47 -66.07
N GLU A 544 9.88 -13.64 -65.94
CA GLU A 544 9.75 -14.64 -67.01
C GLU A 544 8.91 -14.10 -68.18
N SER A 545 7.80 -13.43 -67.89
CA SER A 545 6.94 -12.83 -68.92
C SER A 545 7.68 -11.76 -69.73
N ILE A 546 8.44 -10.88 -69.07
CA ILE A 546 9.26 -9.86 -69.74
C ILE A 546 10.35 -10.53 -70.57
N SER A 547 11.03 -11.55 -70.03
CA SER A 547 12.09 -12.29 -70.75
C SER A 547 11.55 -12.91 -72.04
N ARG A 548 10.40 -13.58 -71.96
CA ARG A 548 9.73 -14.20 -73.11
C ARG A 548 9.31 -13.16 -74.15
N ASN A 549 8.60 -12.12 -73.71
CA ASN A 549 8.10 -11.09 -74.62
C ASN A 549 9.26 -10.30 -75.26
N ALA A 550 10.30 -9.94 -74.50
CA ALA A 550 11.49 -9.28 -75.03
C ALA A 550 12.23 -10.16 -76.05
N SER A 551 12.32 -11.47 -75.82
CA SER A 551 12.91 -12.40 -76.78
C SER A 551 12.13 -12.42 -78.10
N GLN A 552 10.79 -12.38 -78.06
CA GLN A 552 9.96 -12.28 -79.26
C GLN A 552 10.21 -10.98 -80.04
N TYR A 553 10.32 -9.84 -79.34
CA TYR A 553 10.64 -8.57 -80.00
C TYR A 553 12.05 -8.56 -80.60
N LEU A 554 13.03 -9.19 -79.96
CA LEU A 554 14.39 -9.32 -80.52
C LEU A 554 14.43 -10.17 -81.80
N GLU A 555 13.57 -11.19 -81.90
CA GLU A 555 13.38 -11.98 -83.11
C GLU A 555 12.73 -11.13 -84.22
N GLN A 556 11.72 -10.32 -83.89
CA GLN A 556 11.10 -9.39 -84.83
C GLN A 556 12.06 -8.32 -85.34
N LEU A 557 12.94 -7.82 -84.47
CA LEU A 557 14.03 -6.90 -84.81
C LEU A 557 15.18 -7.58 -85.58
N LYS A 558 15.05 -8.88 -85.89
CA LYS A 558 16.00 -9.74 -86.62
C LYS A 558 17.43 -9.67 -86.10
N THR A 559 17.58 -9.59 -84.79
CA THR A 559 18.91 -9.58 -84.14
C THR A 559 19.52 -10.98 -84.07
N GLU A 560 20.84 -11.09 -83.84
CA GLU A 560 21.51 -12.38 -83.59
C GLU A 560 21.19 -12.98 -82.20
N ILE A 561 20.42 -12.26 -81.39
CA ILE A 561 20.04 -12.64 -80.03
C ILE A 561 18.77 -13.47 -80.09
N LYS A 562 18.89 -14.76 -79.78
CA LYS A 562 17.77 -15.71 -79.82
C LYS A 562 16.91 -15.67 -78.56
N HIS A 563 17.56 -15.47 -77.42
CA HIS A 563 16.88 -15.49 -76.13
C HIS A 563 17.49 -14.44 -75.20
N LEU A 564 16.63 -13.64 -74.58
CA LEU A 564 16.97 -12.70 -73.53
C LEU A 564 16.37 -13.22 -72.21
N GLU A 565 17.23 -13.40 -71.22
CA GLU A 565 16.84 -13.87 -69.89
C GLU A 565 17.05 -12.74 -68.88
N LEU A 566 15.96 -12.31 -68.23
CA LEU A 566 16.01 -11.55 -67.00
C LEU A 566 15.95 -12.54 -65.84
N PHE A 567 16.81 -12.35 -64.84
CA PHE A 567 16.76 -13.16 -63.63
C PHE A 567 17.06 -12.31 -62.40
N GLN A 568 16.51 -12.73 -61.26
CA GLN A 568 16.74 -12.05 -60.00
C GLN A 568 18.12 -12.44 -59.44
N ASP A 569 18.92 -11.43 -59.09
CA ASP A 569 20.18 -11.60 -58.38
C ASP A 569 20.17 -10.73 -57.12
N GLY A 570 19.91 -11.37 -55.98
CA GLY A 570 19.71 -10.71 -54.69
C GLY A 570 18.60 -9.65 -54.75
N THR A 571 18.99 -8.39 -54.60
CA THR A 571 18.07 -7.24 -54.67
C THR A 571 18.00 -6.54 -56.02
N SER A 572 18.63 -7.11 -57.04
CA SER A 572 18.72 -6.57 -58.40
C SER A 572 18.15 -7.56 -59.42
N ILE A 573 17.89 -7.06 -60.62
CA ILE A 573 17.59 -7.89 -61.79
C ILE A 573 18.73 -7.75 -62.79
N LYS A 574 19.23 -8.88 -63.25
CA LYS A 574 20.27 -8.96 -64.28
C LYS A 574 19.68 -9.43 -65.60
N ILE A 575 20.35 -9.05 -66.68
CA ILE A 575 19.94 -9.37 -68.05
C ILE A 575 21.09 -10.11 -68.73
N GLN A 576 20.76 -11.22 -69.38
CA GLN A 576 21.69 -12.05 -70.12
C GLN A 576 21.14 -12.34 -71.51
N CYS A 577 22.00 -12.24 -72.52
CA CYS A 577 21.63 -12.47 -73.91
C CYS A 577 22.30 -13.75 -74.43
N ASN A 578 21.51 -14.65 -75.01
CA ASN A 578 21.99 -15.88 -75.63
C ASN A 578 22.01 -15.68 -77.15
N THR A 579 23.22 -15.75 -77.74
CA THR A 579 23.42 -15.69 -79.19
C THR A 579 23.84 -17.06 -79.72
N ASN A 580 23.98 -17.17 -81.05
CA ASN A 580 24.52 -18.39 -81.69
C ASN A 580 25.93 -18.75 -81.20
N ASN A 581 26.68 -17.77 -80.69
CA ASN A 581 28.06 -17.90 -80.24
C ASN A 581 28.17 -18.07 -78.71
N GLY A 582 27.07 -18.44 -78.05
CA GLY A 582 27.00 -18.62 -76.59
C GLY A 582 26.42 -17.42 -75.85
N GLN A 583 26.50 -17.46 -74.52
CA GLN A 583 25.94 -16.42 -73.68
C GLN A 583 26.86 -15.21 -73.62
N ARG A 584 26.30 -14.00 -73.79
CA ARG A 584 27.03 -12.74 -73.72
C ARG A 584 26.35 -11.79 -72.74
N PRO A 585 27.09 -11.17 -71.80
CA PRO A 585 26.58 -10.04 -71.04
C PRO A 585 26.20 -8.88 -71.96
N VAL A 586 25.16 -8.13 -71.62
CA VAL A 586 24.65 -7.03 -72.46
C VAL A 586 25.73 -5.99 -72.79
N LYS A 587 26.64 -5.70 -71.85
CA LYS A 587 27.77 -4.78 -72.04
C LYS A 587 28.73 -5.15 -73.18
N ASN A 588 28.74 -6.41 -73.61
CA ASN A 588 29.62 -6.91 -74.68
C ASN A 588 28.93 -6.91 -76.06
N LEU A 589 27.69 -6.42 -76.16
CA LEU A 589 26.97 -6.25 -77.41
C LEU A 589 27.37 -4.93 -78.09
N SER A 590 27.20 -4.84 -79.41
CA SER A 590 27.39 -3.60 -80.17
C SER A 590 26.36 -2.54 -79.76
N GLY A 591 26.62 -1.25 -80.08
CA GLY A 591 25.71 -0.16 -79.73
C GLY A 591 24.28 -0.36 -80.28
N GLY A 592 24.16 -0.79 -81.54
CA GLY A 592 22.86 -1.11 -82.15
C GLY A 592 22.16 -2.31 -81.49
N GLU A 593 22.90 -3.37 -81.15
CA GLU A 593 22.33 -4.52 -80.43
C GLU A 593 21.88 -4.14 -79.00
N GLN A 594 22.65 -3.32 -78.29
CA GLN A 594 22.25 -2.81 -76.97
C GLN A 594 20.96 -1.99 -77.07
N VAL A 595 20.81 -1.17 -78.11
CA VAL A 595 19.58 -0.43 -78.39
C VAL A 595 18.40 -1.38 -78.65
N CYS A 596 18.57 -2.41 -79.49
CA CYS A 596 17.54 -3.40 -79.74
C CYS A 596 17.13 -4.17 -78.46
N VAL A 597 18.09 -4.56 -77.62
CA VAL A 597 17.82 -5.21 -76.31
C VAL A 597 17.06 -4.28 -75.38
N ALA A 598 17.50 -3.03 -75.25
CA ALA A 598 16.85 -2.06 -74.36
C ALA A 598 15.43 -1.72 -74.80
N LEU A 599 15.19 -1.67 -76.12
CA LEU A 599 13.88 -1.50 -76.69
C LEU A 599 13.01 -2.73 -76.44
N ALA A 600 13.52 -3.93 -76.75
CA ALA A 600 12.79 -5.18 -76.57
C ALA A 600 12.38 -5.44 -75.11
N VAL A 601 13.22 -5.08 -74.13
CA VAL A 601 12.86 -5.16 -72.70
C VAL A 601 11.70 -4.21 -72.39
N ARG A 602 11.72 -2.97 -72.88
CA ARG A 602 10.62 -2.01 -72.66
C ARG A 602 9.33 -2.45 -73.34
N LEU A 603 9.39 -2.89 -74.59
CA LEU A 603 8.24 -3.45 -75.29
C LEU A 603 7.73 -4.73 -74.60
N GLY A 604 8.63 -5.57 -74.09
CA GLY A 604 8.29 -6.75 -73.30
C GLY A 604 7.57 -6.42 -71.98
N MET A 605 7.95 -5.31 -71.34
CA MET A 605 7.26 -4.79 -70.16
C MET A 605 5.91 -4.13 -70.48
N SER A 606 5.72 -3.60 -71.69
CA SER A 606 4.50 -2.87 -72.07
C SER A 606 3.23 -3.70 -71.83
N ASP A 607 3.27 -5.02 -72.11
CA ASP A 607 2.15 -5.95 -71.86
C ASP A 607 1.77 -6.03 -70.36
N LEU A 608 2.75 -6.02 -69.47
CA LEU A 608 2.50 -5.96 -68.02
C LEU A 608 2.00 -4.57 -67.60
N MET A 609 2.46 -3.51 -68.26
CA MET A 609 2.04 -2.13 -67.98
C MET A 609 0.58 -1.87 -68.39
N ILE A 610 0.01 -2.57 -69.37
CA ILE A 610 -1.42 -2.46 -69.76
C ILE A 610 -2.35 -2.61 -68.54
N LYS A 611 -1.98 -3.52 -67.61
CA LYS A 611 -2.76 -3.81 -66.39
C LYS A 611 -2.48 -2.84 -65.25
N SER A 612 -1.53 -1.93 -65.43
CA SER A 612 -1.15 -0.90 -64.46
C SER A 612 -1.85 0.44 -64.74
N SER A 613 -1.71 1.40 -63.83
CA SER A 613 -2.12 2.80 -64.06
C SER A 613 -1.26 3.51 -65.11
N LEU A 614 -0.07 2.96 -65.44
CA LEU A 614 0.85 3.50 -66.41
C LEU A 614 0.56 2.92 -67.80
N LYS A 615 -0.06 3.74 -68.65
CA LYS A 615 -0.54 3.36 -69.98
C LYS A 615 0.12 4.17 -71.10
N ILE A 616 1.35 4.62 -70.88
CA ILE A 616 2.06 5.49 -71.81
C ILE A 616 3.52 5.06 -71.93
N MET A 617 4.09 5.16 -73.13
CA MET A 617 5.52 5.00 -73.39
C MET A 617 5.95 6.08 -74.38
N VAL A 618 6.93 6.88 -73.97
CA VAL A 618 7.54 7.93 -74.78
C VAL A 618 8.98 7.54 -75.07
N LEU A 619 9.35 7.51 -76.34
CA LEU A 619 10.68 7.16 -76.81
C LEU A 619 11.25 8.33 -77.61
N ASP A 620 12.30 8.97 -77.10
CA ASP A 620 12.98 10.08 -77.78
C ASP A 620 14.20 9.59 -78.56
N GLU A 621 14.13 9.73 -79.88
CA GLU A 621 15.11 9.26 -80.87
C GLU A 621 15.51 7.77 -80.68
N PRO A 622 14.54 6.82 -80.65
CA PRO A 622 14.83 5.40 -80.41
C PRO A 622 15.66 4.75 -81.53
N THR A 623 15.73 5.38 -82.71
CA THR A 623 16.41 4.88 -83.91
C THR A 623 17.83 5.42 -84.11
N ALA A 624 18.31 6.34 -83.28
CA ALA A 624 19.56 7.10 -83.52
C ALA A 624 20.84 6.25 -83.71
N TYR A 625 20.85 5.00 -83.25
CA TYR A 625 21.99 4.07 -83.39
C TYR A 625 21.65 2.81 -84.20
N LEU A 626 20.51 2.79 -84.87
CA LEU A 626 20.08 1.71 -85.73
C LEU A 626 20.44 2.01 -87.19
N ASP A 627 20.75 0.98 -87.96
CA ASP A 627 20.82 1.12 -89.41
C ASP A 627 19.40 1.18 -90.01
N LYS A 628 19.30 1.59 -91.27
CA LYS A 628 18.01 1.76 -91.97
C LYS A 628 17.14 0.49 -91.93
N THR A 629 17.75 -0.68 -92.01
CA THR A 629 17.03 -1.97 -92.01
C THR A 629 16.42 -2.25 -90.64
N HIS A 630 17.17 -2.01 -89.56
CA HIS A 630 16.68 -2.17 -88.19
C HIS A 630 15.67 -1.09 -87.81
N CYS A 631 15.76 0.13 -88.37
CA CYS A 631 14.71 1.13 -88.23
C CYS A 631 13.38 0.66 -88.83
N GLU A 632 13.40 0.07 -90.02
CA GLU A 632 12.20 -0.52 -90.64
C GLU A 632 11.60 -1.64 -89.76
N TYR A 633 12.43 -2.54 -89.24
CA TYR A 633 11.95 -3.59 -88.31
C TYR A 633 11.40 -3.03 -87.01
N PHE A 634 11.94 -1.92 -86.50
CA PHE A 634 11.40 -1.25 -85.33
C PHE A 634 10.00 -0.70 -85.59
N VAL A 635 9.81 -0.02 -86.72
CA VAL A 635 8.49 0.50 -87.12
C VAL A 635 7.49 -0.63 -87.27
N ASP A 636 7.88 -1.75 -87.89
CA ASP A 636 7.04 -2.94 -88.01
C ASP A 636 6.65 -3.52 -86.64
N ALA A 637 7.60 -3.63 -85.71
CA ALA A 637 7.35 -4.12 -84.35
C ALA A 637 6.38 -3.21 -83.59
N ILE A 638 6.54 -1.88 -83.71
CA ILE A 638 5.61 -0.89 -83.12
C ILE A 638 4.22 -1.02 -83.74
N GLN A 639 4.10 -1.15 -85.06
CA GLN A 639 2.81 -1.33 -85.73
C GLN A 639 2.11 -2.63 -85.28
N GLN A 640 2.85 -3.75 -85.19
CA GLN A 640 2.30 -5.02 -84.72
C GLN A 640 1.84 -4.93 -83.26
N LEU A 641 2.65 -4.35 -82.40
CA LEU A 641 2.31 -4.12 -81.00
C LEU A 641 1.08 -3.22 -80.88
N THR A 642 1.01 -2.17 -81.69
CA THR A 642 -0.14 -1.25 -81.70
C THR A 642 -1.40 -1.97 -82.17
N ASN A 643 -1.32 -2.81 -83.21
CA ASN A 643 -2.44 -3.63 -83.67
C ASN A 643 -2.91 -4.62 -82.60
N PHE A 644 -1.98 -5.28 -81.91
CA PHE A 644 -2.28 -6.16 -80.77
C PHE A 644 -2.93 -5.41 -79.60
N MET A 645 -2.45 -4.19 -79.31
CA MET A 645 -2.97 -3.37 -78.21
C MET A 645 -4.23 -2.56 -78.57
N ASN A 646 -4.54 -2.40 -79.86
CA ASN A 646 -5.71 -1.69 -80.36
C ASN A 646 -7.03 -2.41 -80.08
N GLU A 647 -7.02 -3.70 -79.73
CA GLU A 647 -8.23 -4.43 -79.33
C GLU A 647 -8.80 -3.98 -77.96
N LYS A 648 -8.07 -3.16 -77.17
CA LYS A 648 -8.47 -2.77 -75.79
C LYS A 648 -8.36 -1.27 -75.43
N GLN A 649 -8.03 -0.39 -76.38
CA GLN A 649 -7.91 1.09 -76.20
C GLN A 649 -7.28 1.54 -74.86
N ASN A 650 -6.04 1.16 -74.56
CA ASN A 650 -5.50 1.48 -73.23
C ASN A 650 -3.96 1.59 -73.13
N PHE A 651 -3.23 1.78 -74.23
CA PHE A 651 -1.79 2.07 -74.15
C PHE A 651 -1.39 3.05 -75.26
N GLN A 652 -0.61 4.07 -74.90
CA GLN A 652 -0.24 5.20 -75.76
C GLN A 652 1.27 5.20 -76.00
N PHE A 653 1.68 5.26 -77.26
CA PHE A 653 3.06 5.45 -77.66
C PHE A 653 3.26 6.87 -78.18
N ILE A 654 4.32 7.53 -77.72
CA ILE A 654 4.79 8.79 -78.29
C ILE A 654 6.22 8.55 -78.75
N ILE A 655 6.46 8.62 -80.05
CA ILE A 655 7.78 8.40 -80.64
C ILE A 655 8.27 9.72 -81.19
N ILE A 656 9.49 10.12 -80.83
CA ILE A 656 10.12 11.33 -81.33
C ILE A 656 11.29 10.92 -82.20
N THR A 657 11.36 11.49 -83.40
CA THR A 657 12.39 11.13 -84.37
C THR A 657 12.65 12.27 -85.35
N HIS A 658 13.84 12.28 -85.94
CA HIS A 658 14.17 13.11 -87.09
C HIS A 658 14.07 12.33 -88.42
N ASP A 659 13.85 11.01 -88.37
CA ASP A 659 13.77 10.13 -89.54
C ASP A 659 12.37 10.18 -90.18
N GLU A 660 12.03 11.26 -90.89
CA GLU A 660 10.69 11.46 -91.44
C GLU A 660 10.28 10.35 -92.43
N ASP A 661 11.19 9.98 -93.34
CA ASP A 661 10.94 9.03 -94.45
C ASP A 661 10.41 7.67 -93.99
N ILE A 662 10.84 7.20 -92.81
CA ILE A 662 10.50 5.87 -92.28
C ILE A 662 9.06 5.85 -91.74
N TRP A 663 8.59 6.99 -91.25
CA TRP A 663 7.26 7.11 -90.63
C TRP A 663 6.18 7.63 -91.59
N GLU A 664 6.54 8.31 -92.69
CA GLU A 664 5.56 8.75 -93.69
C GLU A 664 4.81 7.58 -94.36
N SER A 665 5.47 6.42 -94.50
CA SER A 665 4.86 5.19 -95.03
C SER A 665 4.22 4.29 -93.95
N ALA A 666 4.40 4.64 -92.68
CA ALA A 666 3.94 3.85 -91.55
C ALA A 666 2.45 4.06 -91.28
N LYS A 667 1.69 2.98 -91.07
CA LYS A 667 0.27 3.05 -90.67
C LYS A 667 0.15 3.31 -89.17
N VAL A 668 0.53 4.50 -88.73
CA VAL A 668 0.45 4.95 -87.33
C VAL A 668 -0.77 5.84 -87.09
N GLY A 669 -1.09 6.08 -85.81
CA GLY A 669 -2.31 6.78 -85.41
C GLY A 669 -2.30 8.27 -85.74
N THR A 670 -1.25 9.00 -85.34
CA THR A 670 -1.13 10.45 -85.61
C THR A 670 0.33 10.85 -85.77
N ILE A 671 0.61 11.70 -86.76
CA ILE A 671 1.94 12.26 -86.97
C ILE A 671 1.86 13.78 -86.84
N TYR A 672 2.73 14.35 -86.02
CA TYR A 672 2.93 15.79 -85.89
C TYR A 672 4.29 16.18 -86.45
N ARG A 673 4.31 17.13 -87.38
CA ARG A 673 5.52 17.71 -87.96
C ARG A 673 5.87 19.00 -87.25
N PHE A 674 7.10 19.07 -86.74
CA PHE A 674 7.67 20.21 -86.03
C PHE A 674 8.64 20.94 -86.94
N THR A 675 8.42 22.23 -87.13
CA THR A 675 9.24 23.07 -87.99
C THR A 675 9.80 24.24 -87.20
N ALA A 676 11.12 24.45 -87.30
CA ALA A 676 11.77 25.60 -86.70
C ALA A 676 11.52 26.85 -87.57
N THR A 677 10.95 27.89 -86.97
CA THR A 677 10.69 29.18 -87.62
C THR A 677 11.44 30.29 -86.88
N SER A 678 11.49 31.49 -87.48
CA SER A 678 12.07 32.68 -86.82
C SER A 678 11.34 33.09 -85.54
N ASP A 679 10.08 32.70 -85.36
CA ASP A 679 9.28 32.97 -84.16
C ASP A 679 9.11 31.70 -83.28
N GLY A 680 10.03 30.74 -83.41
CA GLY A 680 10.07 29.50 -82.62
C GLY A 680 9.47 28.29 -83.34
N THR A 681 8.90 27.35 -82.60
CA THR A 681 8.39 26.10 -83.15
C THR A 681 6.95 26.23 -83.67
N GLU A 682 6.73 25.84 -84.91
CA GLU A 682 5.41 25.59 -85.49
C GLU A 682 5.14 24.08 -85.54
N VAL A 683 3.91 23.67 -85.17
CA VAL A 683 3.52 22.26 -85.18
C VAL A 683 2.30 22.07 -86.08
N SER A 684 2.41 21.15 -87.03
CA SER A 684 1.32 20.76 -87.94
C SER A 684 0.99 19.28 -87.78
N ARG A 685 -0.30 18.93 -87.86
CA ARG A 685 -0.76 17.54 -87.85
C ARG A 685 -0.88 17.06 -89.30
N LEU A 686 -0.30 15.89 -89.61
CA LEU A 686 -0.32 15.28 -90.95
C LEU A 686 -1.47 14.28 -91.11
#